data_AF-A0A3S0RK65-F1
#
_entry.id   AF-A0A3S0RK65-F1
#
_cell.length_a   1.000
_cell.length_b   1.000
_cell.length_c   1.000
_cell.angle_alpha   90.00
_cell.angle_beta   90.00
_cell.angle_gamma   90.00
#
_symmetry.space_group_name_H-M   'P 1'
#
loop_
_entity.id
_entity.type
_entity.pdbx_description
1 polymer ?
#
loop_
_entity_poly.entity_id
_entity_poly.type
_entity_poly.pdbx_seq_one_letter_code
_entity_poly.pdbx_strand_id
1 'polypeptide(L)'
;MSAEPSSAERSRFPAFYKLSVSDRVRIIHERGWLSAEDYQALVSGDHTLKIHKADKMIENVVGVMGLPVGLGLNFLVNGRDYIVPLVVEEPSIVAALSSAAKLVRGTGGFTVESTEPVLIGQVQVVDVPHLAHAKATLLQRKDELLNLANSLHPQMVARGGGAQDLEVHVHPRPEGGDMLVLHLLVDTRDAMGANLVNTMCEGIASLVETMTGGRVFLRILSNLTDRSMVRARCVIPADQLTGKGFEGEEVRDGIVLANEFASIDPYRAATHNKGIMNGVDAVALATGNDWRAIEAAAHAYAARGGRYTSLTRWYKGEKGELIGELDIPMKVGTVGGPLQSNATVALNLRLLGVKTARELAEIMGAVGLAQNFSALRALVTEGIQQGHMTLHARSVAVAAGATPEIFDTVVERLVETGEIKIWKAQEIVEQVRKESRGVPATTAEQPSVDHRACGHGKIILLGEHAVVYGSHAVAAPVPLAVRAVAQDTKSGGVDMFIPRWGVEYRLHRDPAHRDSFQRSLGIIFDELQLTDRSMRIEVFPNVPRAMGLGGSAAMAVAVIRALDQHYKLGLNDEEINALAFRCEEVAHGSASGIDNTVATYGKPLLYKRAGKKGEQPMVRELHLPKRIPLVIGISGKESLTAVTVGKVRTAWQRNPALYDGIFQQIDALTLQGVDAMQQYDLERLGDLMNICHGLLNALRVSSWEVEELVQIAREHGALGAKLTGGGGGGSIVALCPQNREKVVAAIRDAGYQAMEVEIG
;
A
#
# COMPACT_ATOMS: atom_id res chain seq x y z
N MET A 1 -21.41 46.94 -21.58
CA MET A 1 -20.25 46.87 -20.66
C MET A 1 -20.51 45.72 -19.69
N SER A 2 -20.07 44.51 -20.05
CA SER A 2 -20.09 43.37 -19.13
C SER A 2 -19.08 43.63 -18.03
N ALA A 3 -19.52 43.59 -16.77
CA ALA A 3 -18.64 43.76 -15.61
C ALA A 3 -17.46 42.78 -15.71
N GLU A 4 -16.24 43.29 -15.50
CA GLU A 4 -15.06 42.45 -15.42
C GLU A 4 -15.26 41.38 -14.32
N PRO A 5 -15.05 40.09 -14.60
CA PRO A 5 -15.26 39.03 -13.61
C PRO A 5 -14.31 39.24 -12.42
N SER A 6 -14.81 39.00 -11.21
CA SER A 6 -14.03 39.08 -9.97
C SER A 6 -12.82 38.12 -10.00
N SER A 7 -11.74 38.38 -9.24
CA SER A 7 -10.55 37.49 -9.28
C SER A 7 -10.89 36.04 -8.93
N ALA A 8 -11.86 35.84 -8.03
CA ALA A 8 -12.37 34.53 -7.66
C ALA A 8 -13.16 33.84 -8.78
N GLU A 9 -13.89 34.58 -9.62
CA GLU A 9 -14.54 34.02 -10.81
C GLU A 9 -13.52 33.68 -11.90
N ARG A 10 -12.42 34.43 -11.98
CA ARG A 10 -11.34 34.13 -12.92
C ARG A 10 -10.57 32.86 -12.52
N SER A 11 -10.32 32.61 -11.24
CA SER A 11 -9.45 31.52 -10.76
C SER A 11 -10.14 30.17 -10.52
N ARG A 12 -11.48 30.14 -10.40
CA ARG A 12 -12.23 28.92 -10.07
C ARG A 12 -12.72 28.19 -11.32
N PHE A 13 -12.23 26.98 -11.58
CA PHE A 13 -12.68 26.17 -12.72
C PHE A 13 -13.48 24.94 -12.26
N PRO A 14 -14.82 25.01 -12.20
CA PRO A 14 -15.65 23.86 -11.84
C PRO A 14 -15.45 22.73 -12.85
N ALA A 15 -15.37 21.49 -12.36
CA ALA A 15 -15.26 20.28 -13.18
C ALA A 15 -14.12 20.30 -14.22
N PHE A 16 -13.04 21.06 -13.99
CA PHE A 16 -11.91 21.21 -14.92
C PHE A 16 -11.29 19.86 -15.36
N TYR A 17 -11.24 18.89 -14.44
CA TYR A 17 -10.73 17.55 -14.72
C TYR A 17 -11.57 16.74 -15.73
N LYS A 18 -12.83 17.11 -15.96
CA LYS A 18 -13.72 16.48 -16.96
C LYS A 18 -13.52 17.02 -18.37
N LEU A 19 -12.85 18.17 -18.51
CA LEU A 19 -12.62 18.82 -19.80
C LEU A 19 -11.47 18.15 -20.57
N SER A 20 -11.52 18.22 -21.90
CA SER A 20 -10.40 17.88 -22.78
C SER A 20 -9.23 18.84 -22.57
N VAL A 21 -8.01 18.46 -22.99
CA VAL A 21 -6.83 19.33 -22.84
C VAL A 21 -7.00 20.66 -23.61
N SER A 22 -7.56 20.62 -24.82
CA SER A 22 -7.82 21.83 -25.61
C SER A 22 -8.85 22.74 -24.96
N ASP A 23 -9.94 22.18 -24.41
CA ASP A 23 -10.96 22.97 -23.70
C ASP A 23 -10.42 23.58 -22.39
N ARG A 24 -9.54 22.86 -21.68
CA ARG A 24 -8.85 23.37 -20.50
C ARG A 24 -8.01 24.61 -20.84
N VAL A 25 -7.17 24.51 -21.86
CA VAL A 25 -6.31 25.61 -22.33
C VAL A 25 -7.14 26.80 -22.83
N ARG A 26 -8.23 26.53 -23.57
CA ARG A 26 -9.15 27.56 -24.05
C ARG A 26 -9.81 28.34 -22.91
N ILE A 27 -10.37 27.66 -21.93
CA ILE A 27 -11.06 28.31 -20.80
C ILE A 27 -10.08 29.13 -19.95
N ILE A 28 -8.84 28.70 -19.79
CA ILE A 28 -7.82 29.49 -19.06
C ILE A 28 -7.52 30.80 -19.80
N HIS A 29 -7.39 30.74 -21.13
CA HIS A 29 -7.22 31.93 -21.97
C HIS A 29 -8.46 32.85 -21.93
N GLU A 30 -9.67 32.31 -22.07
CA GLU A 30 -10.92 33.07 -22.00
C GLU A 30 -11.10 33.81 -20.66
N ARG A 31 -10.53 33.25 -19.58
CA ARG A 31 -10.53 33.89 -18.25
C ARG A 31 -9.36 34.82 -17.98
N GLY A 32 -8.52 35.06 -18.97
CA GLY A 32 -7.45 36.06 -18.94
C GLY A 32 -6.17 35.62 -18.22
N TRP A 33 -5.97 34.32 -17.99
CA TRP A 33 -4.76 33.80 -17.35
C TRP A 33 -3.62 33.48 -18.33
N LEU A 34 -3.95 33.32 -19.61
CA LEU A 34 -2.98 33.12 -20.69
C LEU A 34 -3.07 34.28 -21.67
N SER A 35 -1.92 34.70 -22.18
CA SER A 35 -1.85 35.57 -23.35
C SER A 35 -2.28 34.81 -24.61
N ALA A 36 -2.63 35.53 -25.68
CA ALA A 36 -2.93 34.90 -26.96
C ALA A 36 -1.73 34.11 -27.50
N GLU A 37 -0.50 34.60 -27.28
CA GLU A 37 0.74 33.91 -27.68
C GLU A 37 0.93 32.60 -26.89
N ASP A 38 0.78 32.65 -25.56
CA ASP A 38 0.91 31.46 -24.70
C ASP A 38 -0.18 30.42 -24.99
N TYR A 39 -1.40 30.87 -25.26
CA TYR A 39 -2.49 30.00 -25.69
C TYR A 39 -2.14 29.26 -26.99
N GLN A 40 -1.65 29.98 -28.01
CA GLN A 40 -1.23 29.34 -29.27
C GLN A 40 -0.09 28.35 -29.04
N ALA A 41 0.92 28.71 -28.24
CA ALA A 41 2.05 27.84 -27.94
C ALA A 41 1.65 26.54 -27.22
N LEU A 42 0.62 26.58 -26.36
CA LEU A 42 0.04 25.39 -25.69
C LEU A 42 -0.78 24.52 -26.65
N VAL A 43 -1.51 25.13 -27.58
CA VAL A 43 -2.32 24.39 -28.56
C VAL A 43 -1.45 23.75 -29.65
N SER A 44 -0.42 24.44 -30.13
CA SER A 44 0.50 23.92 -31.16
C SER A 44 1.57 22.99 -30.60
N GLY A 45 1.85 23.07 -29.30
CA GLY A 45 2.95 22.37 -28.65
C GLY A 45 4.32 23.02 -28.90
N ASP A 46 4.37 24.23 -29.44
CA ASP A 46 5.63 24.94 -29.73
C ASP A 46 6.43 25.32 -28.48
N HIS A 47 5.79 25.36 -27.31
CA HIS A 47 6.49 25.56 -26.04
C HIS A 47 7.47 24.43 -25.69
N THR A 48 7.31 23.24 -26.31
CA THR A 48 8.10 22.05 -25.95
C THR A 48 9.59 22.24 -26.24
N LEU A 49 10.44 21.79 -25.32
CA LEU A 49 11.88 21.89 -25.47
C LEU A 49 12.35 21.09 -26.70
N LYS A 50 13.06 21.77 -27.60
CA LYS A 50 13.59 21.17 -28.83
C LYS A 50 15.03 20.69 -28.61
N ILE A 51 15.44 19.64 -29.32
CA ILE A 51 16.75 18.98 -29.17
C ILE A 51 17.92 19.98 -29.26
N HIS A 52 17.91 20.88 -30.25
CA HIS A 52 19.00 21.86 -30.44
C HIS A 52 19.13 22.89 -29.29
N LYS A 53 18.05 23.13 -28.52
CA LYS A 53 18.13 23.94 -27.29
C LYS A 53 18.59 23.10 -26.12
N ALA A 54 18.12 21.85 -26.01
CA ALA A 54 18.53 20.91 -24.98
C ALA A 54 20.05 20.64 -25.04
N ASP A 55 20.62 20.49 -26.24
CA ASP A 55 22.07 20.29 -26.49
C ASP A 55 22.94 21.46 -25.97
N LYS A 56 22.35 22.63 -25.76
CA LYS A 56 23.02 23.79 -25.17
C LYS A 56 22.81 23.91 -23.66
N MET A 57 21.99 23.05 -23.07
CA MET A 57 21.67 23.07 -21.63
C MET A 57 22.57 22.13 -20.83
N ILE A 58 22.87 20.95 -21.37
CA ILE A 58 23.69 19.91 -20.72
C ILE A 58 24.54 19.18 -21.77
N GLU A 59 25.51 18.40 -21.32
CA GLU A 59 26.41 17.61 -22.16
C GLU A 59 25.77 16.29 -22.65
N ASN A 60 26.25 15.77 -23.78
CA ASN A 60 25.90 14.45 -24.32
C ASN A 60 24.39 14.22 -24.58
N VAL A 61 23.69 15.23 -25.10
CA VAL A 61 22.25 15.15 -25.38
C VAL A 61 21.94 14.26 -26.58
N VAL A 62 21.09 13.25 -26.36
CA VAL A 62 20.59 12.35 -27.42
C VAL A 62 19.08 12.45 -27.66
N GLY A 63 18.37 13.26 -26.85
CA GLY A 63 16.93 13.41 -26.94
C GLY A 63 16.34 14.30 -25.84
N VAL A 64 15.01 14.43 -25.84
CA VAL A 64 14.25 15.18 -24.82
C VAL A 64 13.18 14.26 -24.25
N MET A 65 13.12 14.16 -22.92
CA MET A 65 12.07 13.43 -22.18
C MET A 65 10.99 14.41 -21.74
N GLY A 66 9.73 14.14 -22.12
CA GLY A 66 8.58 14.94 -21.70
C GLY A 66 7.95 14.43 -20.41
N LEU A 67 7.52 15.34 -19.54
CA LEU A 67 6.70 15.07 -18.36
C LEU A 67 5.36 15.82 -18.46
N PRO A 68 4.26 15.28 -17.88
CA PRO A 68 2.96 15.95 -17.91
C PRO A 68 3.01 17.31 -17.19
N VAL A 69 2.37 18.32 -17.78
CA VAL A 69 2.11 19.62 -17.13
C VAL A 69 0.64 19.66 -16.68
N GLY A 70 0.42 19.72 -15.38
CA GLY A 70 -0.88 19.90 -14.73
C GLY A 70 -1.01 21.26 -14.07
N LEU A 71 -2.22 21.59 -13.60
CA LEU A 71 -2.51 22.84 -12.90
C LEU A 71 -3.17 22.56 -11.54
N GLY A 72 -2.54 23.02 -10.47
CA GLY A 72 -3.10 23.13 -9.14
C GLY A 72 -4.04 24.33 -9.07
N LEU A 73 -5.32 24.07 -8.83
CA LEU A 73 -6.36 25.10 -8.84
C LEU A 73 -6.80 25.49 -7.43
N ASN A 74 -7.49 26.62 -7.32
CA ASN A 74 -8.13 27.15 -6.11
C ASN A 74 -7.18 27.72 -5.04
N PHE A 75 -5.88 27.83 -5.32
CA PHE A 75 -4.92 28.41 -4.38
C PHE A 75 -5.25 29.88 -4.09
N LEU A 76 -5.47 30.16 -2.81
CA LEU A 76 -5.57 31.51 -2.24
C LEU A 76 -4.40 31.65 -1.26
N VAL A 77 -3.42 32.47 -1.60
CA VAL A 77 -2.21 32.66 -0.78
C VAL A 77 -2.09 34.15 -0.47
N ASN A 78 -2.05 34.51 0.81
CA ASN A 78 -1.99 35.91 1.26
C ASN A 78 -3.08 36.81 0.64
N GLY A 79 -4.28 36.26 0.46
CA GLY A 79 -5.42 36.96 -0.15
C GLY A 79 -5.38 37.08 -1.68
N ARG A 80 -4.38 36.50 -2.35
CA ARG A 80 -4.24 36.51 -3.82
C ARG A 80 -4.48 35.12 -4.43
N ASP A 81 -5.19 35.12 -5.55
CA ASP A 81 -5.50 33.94 -6.36
C ASP A 81 -4.33 33.49 -7.22
N TYR A 82 -4.06 32.18 -7.26
CA TYR A 82 -3.03 31.57 -8.11
C TYR A 82 -3.54 30.33 -8.85
N ILE A 83 -3.06 30.18 -10.09
CA ILE A 83 -3.07 28.91 -10.84
C ILE A 83 -1.64 28.37 -10.78
N VAL A 84 -1.44 27.24 -10.12
CA VAL A 84 -0.11 26.69 -9.85
C VAL A 84 0.27 25.66 -10.91
N PRO A 85 1.27 25.90 -11.79
CA PRO A 85 1.73 24.89 -12.72
C PRO A 85 2.52 23.81 -11.98
N LEU A 86 2.27 22.54 -12.33
CA LEU A 86 2.84 21.36 -11.70
C LEU A 86 3.35 20.41 -12.79
N VAL A 87 4.61 20.00 -12.71
CA VAL A 87 5.18 18.99 -13.62
C VAL A 87 5.52 17.75 -12.82
N VAL A 88 4.76 16.68 -13.01
CA VAL A 88 4.91 15.44 -12.23
C VAL A 88 4.27 14.26 -12.96
N GLU A 89 4.87 13.08 -12.80
CA GLU A 89 4.39 11.82 -13.37
C GLU A 89 3.46 11.05 -12.43
N GLU A 90 3.62 11.23 -11.12
CA GLU A 90 2.85 10.51 -10.11
C GLU A 90 1.36 10.92 -10.14
N PRO A 91 0.43 9.96 -10.29
CA PRO A 91 -0.98 10.28 -10.30
C PRO A 91 -1.49 10.87 -8.99
N SER A 92 -2.65 11.51 -9.04
CA SER A 92 -3.40 12.03 -7.88
C SER A 92 -2.82 13.29 -7.23
N ILE A 93 -1.52 13.59 -7.39
CA ILE A 93 -0.89 14.80 -6.81
C ILE A 93 -1.67 16.08 -7.17
N VAL A 94 -1.88 16.33 -8.48
CA VAL A 94 -2.56 17.55 -8.96
C VAL A 94 -3.99 17.66 -8.44
N ALA A 95 -4.70 16.52 -8.38
CA ALA A 95 -6.08 16.47 -7.91
C ALA A 95 -6.17 16.68 -6.39
N ALA A 96 -5.27 16.05 -5.64
CA ALA A 96 -5.17 16.17 -4.18
C ALA A 96 -4.84 17.61 -3.77
N LEU A 97 -3.85 18.24 -4.41
CA LEU A 97 -3.52 19.66 -4.23
C LEU A 97 -4.71 20.56 -4.50
N SER A 98 -5.38 20.40 -5.65
CA SER A 98 -6.51 21.26 -6.03
C SER A 98 -7.71 21.11 -5.08
N SER A 99 -7.92 19.89 -4.54
CA SER A 99 -8.96 19.60 -3.55
C SER A 99 -8.63 20.21 -2.19
N ALA A 100 -7.39 20.04 -1.72
CA ALA A 100 -6.88 20.62 -0.49
C ALA A 100 -6.97 22.16 -0.51
N ALA A 101 -6.49 22.77 -1.60
CA ALA A 101 -6.56 24.22 -1.78
C ALA A 101 -8.00 24.72 -1.83
N LYS A 102 -8.93 23.99 -2.45
CA LYS A 102 -10.36 24.34 -2.47
C LYS A 102 -10.96 24.38 -1.06
N LEU A 103 -10.61 23.39 -0.23
CA LEU A 103 -11.09 23.30 1.14
C LEU A 103 -10.53 24.44 2.00
N VAL A 104 -9.22 24.63 1.98
CA VAL A 104 -8.52 25.69 2.74
C VAL A 104 -8.96 27.09 2.27
N ARG A 105 -9.27 27.26 0.99
CA ARG A 105 -9.82 28.52 0.48
C ARG A 105 -11.13 28.91 1.17
N GLY A 106 -12.00 27.93 1.44
CA GLY A 106 -13.29 28.17 2.12
C GLY A 106 -13.15 28.78 3.51
N THR A 107 -11.94 28.74 4.08
CA THR A 107 -11.62 29.16 5.45
C THR A 107 -10.67 30.36 5.49
N GLY A 108 -10.39 30.99 4.34
CA GLY A 108 -9.53 32.17 4.22
C GLY A 108 -8.24 31.96 3.42
N GLY A 109 -7.94 30.72 3.01
CA GLY A 109 -6.73 30.39 2.24
C GLY A 109 -5.49 30.14 3.11
N PHE A 110 -4.33 30.18 2.47
CA PHE A 110 -3.03 30.02 3.11
C PHE A 110 -2.45 31.39 3.48
N THR A 111 -1.87 31.48 4.67
CA THR A 111 -1.03 32.61 5.09
C THR A 111 0.41 32.14 5.04
N VAL A 112 1.27 32.86 4.32
CA VAL A 112 2.66 32.47 4.14
C VAL A 112 3.57 33.67 4.32
N GLU A 113 4.67 33.48 5.02
CA GLU A 113 5.75 34.46 5.15
C GLU A 113 7.07 33.84 4.71
N SER A 114 7.96 34.67 4.17
CA SER A 114 9.32 34.28 3.79
C SER A 114 10.34 35.23 4.42
N THR A 115 11.54 34.73 4.73
CA THR A 115 12.68 35.60 5.09
C THR A 115 13.35 36.19 3.85
N GLU A 116 14.38 37.01 4.04
CA GLU A 116 15.20 37.50 2.94
C GLU A 116 15.90 36.34 2.21
N PRO A 117 16.12 36.43 0.88
CA PRO A 117 16.62 35.33 0.06
C PRO A 117 18.15 35.22 0.16
N VAL A 118 18.65 35.04 1.39
CA VAL A 118 20.07 34.97 1.72
C VAL A 118 20.58 33.55 1.54
N LEU A 119 21.68 33.44 0.79
CA LEU A 119 22.48 32.23 0.63
C LEU A 119 23.79 32.30 1.41
N ILE A 120 24.31 31.12 1.76
CA ILE A 120 25.61 30.97 2.40
C ILE A 120 26.62 30.51 1.35
N GLY A 121 27.69 31.28 1.16
CA GLY A 121 28.91 30.86 0.48
C GLY A 121 29.95 30.41 1.49
N GLN A 122 30.61 29.27 1.28
CA GLN A 122 31.62 28.73 2.19
C GLN A 122 33.01 28.83 1.60
N VAL A 123 33.94 29.41 2.37
CA VAL A 123 35.37 29.41 2.10
C VAL A 123 36.06 28.61 3.19
N GLN A 124 36.57 27.43 2.84
CA GLN A 124 37.27 26.55 3.75
C GLN A 124 38.76 26.91 3.78
N VAL A 125 39.30 27.14 4.97
CA VAL A 125 40.71 27.42 5.23
C VAL A 125 41.30 26.33 6.12
N VAL A 126 42.42 25.77 5.68
CA VAL A 126 43.18 24.75 6.40
C VAL A 126 44.60 25.24 6.68
N ASP A 127 45.34 24.50 7.50
CA ASP A 127 46.74 24.79 7.82
C ASP A 127 46.92 26.19 8.46
N VAL A 128 45.94 26.64 9.25
CA VAL A 128 45.91 27.97 9.88
C VAL A 128 46.82 27.99 11.12
N PRO A 129 47.89 28.80 11.17
CA PRO A 129 48.85 28.77 12.28
C PRO A 129 48.25 29.20 13.64
N HIS A 130 47.36 30.20 13.62
CA HIS A 130 46.74 30.77 14.81
C HIS A 130 45.24 31.02 14.59
N LEU A 131 44.41 30.00 14.81
CA LEU A 131 42.96 30.04 14.51
C LEU A 131 42.21 31.18 15.18
N ALA A 132 42.46 31.44 16.46
CA ALA A 132 41.80 32.52 17.19
C ALA A 132 42.14 33.90 16.59
N HIS A 133 43.41 34.11 16.23
CA HIS A 133 43.86 35.33 15.57
C HIS A 133 43.26 35.46 14.16
N ALA A 134 43.33 34.40 13.35
CA ALA A 134 42.76 34.37 12.00
C ALA A 134 41.25 34.68 12.01
N LYS A 135 40.49 34.08 12.93
CA LYS A 135 39.06 34.37 13.12
C LYS A 135 38.83 35.84 13.49
N ALA A 136 39.60 36.38 14.43
CA ALA A 136 39.49 37.77 14.83
C ALA A 136 39.82 38.72 13.66
N THR A 137 40.87 38.45 12.89
CA THR A 137 41.28 39.24 11.73
C THR A 137 40.21 39.27 10.64
N LEU A 138 39.62 38.12 10.29
CA LEU A 138 38.54 38.04 9.31
C LEU A 138 37.30 38.85 9.74
N LEU A 139 36.96 38.81 11.03
CA LEU A 139 35.82 39.56 11.58
C LEU A 139 36.11 41.06 11.66
N GLN A 140 37.32 41.46 12.07
CA GLN A 140 37.73 42.87 12.15
C GLN A 140 37.82 43.54 10.78
N ARG A 141 38.26 42.78 9.76
CA ARG A 141 38.41 43.27 8.38
C ARG A 141 37.27 42.80 7.47
N LYS A 142 36.08 42.55 8.04
CA LYS A 142 34.95 42.00 7.29
C LYS A 142 34.52 42.88 6.13
N ASP A 143 34.54 44.20 6.33
CA ASP A 143 34.09 45.14 5.30
C ASP A 143 34.96 45.09 4.05
N GLU A 144 36.26 44.79 4.19
CA GLU A 144 37.15 44.60 3.04
C GLU A 144 36.74 43.39 2.19
N LEU A 145 36.40 42.28 2.85
CA LEU A 145 35.93 41.06 2.19
C LEU A 145 34.56 41.26 1.53
N LEU A 146 33.63 41.92 2.23
CA LEU A 146 32.30 42.23 1.69
C LEU A 146 32.40 43.16 0.47
N ASN A 147 33.22 44.20 0.54
CA ASN A 147 33.44 45.12 -0.57
C ASN A 147 34.06 44.42 -1.79
N LEU A 148 35.06 43.55 -1.56
CA LEU A 148 35.67 42.76 -2.63
C LEU A 148 34.65 41.81 -3.27
N ALA A 149 33.90 41.04 -2.47
CA ALA A 149 32.84 40.17 -2.97
C ALA A 149 31.80 40.94 -3.79
N ASN A 150 31.33 42.07 -3.29
CA ASN A 150 30.34 42.92 -3.96
C ASN A 150 30.85 43.53 -5.27
N SER A 151 32.15 43.81 -5.37
CA SER A 151 32.77 44.35 -6.60
C SER A 151 32.69 43.40 -7.81
N LEU A 152 32.57 42.09 -7.57
CA LEU A 152 32.48 41.06 -8.61
C LEU A 152 31.10 41.01 -9.28
N HIS A 153 30.06 41.53 -8.60
CA HIS A 153 28.68 41.51 -9.08
C HIS A 153 27.97 42.87 -8.91
N PRO A 154 28.47 43.94 -9.54
CA PRO A 154 27.97 45.30 -9.33
C PRO A 154 26.50 45.48 -9.73
N GLN A 155 26.01 44.71 -10.71
CA GLN A 155 24.60 44.77 -11.12
C GLN A 155 23.64 44.20 -10.06
N MET A 156 24.07 43.18 -9.31
CA MET A 156 23.26 42.63 -8.21
C MET A 156 23.19 43.61 -7.05
N VAL A 157 24.33 44.24 -6.72
CA VAL A 157 24.43 45.30 -5.71
C VAL A 157 23.57 46.51 -6.09
N ALA A 158 23.58 46.91 -7.37
CA ALA A 158 22.73 48.00 -7.86
C ALA A 158 21.23 47.72 -7.74
N ARG A 159 20.82 46.45 -7.70
CA ARG A 159 19.43 46.00 -7.44
C ARG A 159 19.14 45.80 -5.95
N GLY A 160 20.07 46.21 -5.08
CA GLY A 160 20.00 46.10 -3.63
C GLY A 160 20.55 44.79 -3.04
N GLY A 161 20.91 43.80 -3.85
CA GLY A 161 21.48 42.53 -3.36
C GLY A 161 22.94 42.64 -2.95
N GLY A 162 23.63 41.51 -2.88
CA GLY A 162 25.07 41.47 -2.54
C GLY A 162 25.38 40.69 -1.27
N ALA A 163 26.67 40.56 -0.99
CA ALA A 163 27.19 40.11 0.28
C ALA A 163 26.85 41.14 1.37
N GLN A 164 26.06 40.70 2.35
CA GLN A 164 25.52 41.54 3.44
C GLN A 164 26.33 41.39 4.72
N ASP A 165 26.80 40.18 5.01
CA ASP A 165 27.57 39.90 6.23
C ASP A 165 28.47 38.67 6.07
N LEU A 166 29.28 38.38 7.09
CA LEU A 166 30.06 37.16 7.16
C LEU A 166 30.08 36.55 8.56
N GLU A 167 30.15 35.22 8.63
CA GLU A 167 30.34 34.46 9.85
C GLU A 167 31.61 33.61 9.73
N VAL A 168 32.26 33.30 10.86
CA VAL A 168 33.47 32.47 10.87
C VAL A 168 33.35 31.36 11.91
N HIS A 169 33.36 30.12 11.40
CA HIS A 169 33.21 28.90 12.17
C HIS A 169 34.54 28.16 12.26
N VAL A 170 34.79 27.49 13.38
CA VAL A 170 35.97 26.63 13.57
C VAL A 170 35.45 25.23 13.86
N HIS A 171 35.89 24.27 13.05
CA HIS A 171 35.49 22.87 13.19
C HIS A 171 36.72 22.00 13.51
N PRO A 172 36.67 21.20 14.58
CA PRO A 172 37.75 20.29 14.90
C PRO A 172 37.82 19.16 13.88
N ARG A 173 39.04 18.73 13.52
CA ARG A 173 39.25 17.54 12.66
C ARG A 173 39.60 16.32 13.51
N PRO A 174 39.04 15.13 13.20
CA PRO A 174 39.35 13.89 13.92
C PRO A 174 40.83 13.50 13.88
N GLU A 175 41.53 13.78 12.78
CA GLU A 175 42.93 13.40 12.54
C GLU A 175 43.95 14.48 12.92
N GLY A 176 43.50 15.57 13.56
CA GLY A 176 44.34 16.69 14.01
C GLY A 176 44.32 17.91 13.07
N GLY A 177 44.45 19.09 13.69
CA GLY A 177 44.40 20.42 13.06
C GLY A 177 42.97 20.89 12.79
N ASP A 178 42.52 22.02 13.36
CA ASP A 178 41.16 22.50 13.10
C ASP A 178 41.05 23.15 11.72
N MET A 179 39.85 23.15 11.17
CA MET A 179 39.51 23.91 9.96
C MET A 179 38.74 25.17 10.32
N LEU A 180 39.06 26.27 9.64
CA LEU A 180 38.31 27.51 9.70
C LEU A 180 37.41 27.58 8.47
N VAL A 181 36.13 27.83 8.65
CA VAL A 181 35.15 27.96 7.57
C VAL A 181 34.50 29.35 7.66
N LEU A 182 34.76 30.18 6.67
CA LEU A 182 34.09 31.47 6.52
C LEU A 182 32.78 31.26 5.75
N HIS A 183 31.69 31.77 6.30
CA HIS A 183 30.39 31.87 5.65
C HIS A 183 30.19 33.29 5.16
N LEU A 184 30.02 33.48 3.85
CA LEU A 184 29.60 34.73 3.24
C LEU A 184 28.07 34.71 3.09
N LEU A 185 27.37 35.67 3.71
CA LEU A 185 25.92 35.79 3.62
C LEU A 185 25.56 36.70 2.45
N VAL A 186 24.92 36.15 1.42
CA VAL A 186 24.67 36.85 0.15
C VAL A 186 23.19 36.88 -0.18
N ASP A 187 22.61 38.08 -0.30
CA ASP A 187 21.28 38.29 -0.87
C ASP A 187 21.37 38.26 -2.40
N THR A 188 20.83 37.19 -2.98
CA THR A 188 20.87 36.97 -4.43
C THR A 188 19.61 37.44 -5.15
N ARG A 189 18.71 38.15 -4.44
CA ARG A 189 17.45 38.68 -4.96
C ARG A 189 16.65 37.57 -5.66
N ASP A 190 16.27 37.80 -6.90
CA ASP A 190 15.44 36.88 -7.70
C ASP A 190 16.21 35.73 -8.35
N ALA A 191 17.54 35.72 -8.27
CA ALA A 191 18.34 34.62 -8.80
C ALA A 191 18.44 33.49 -7.77
N MET A 192 18.47 32.24 -8.22
CA MET A 192 18.75 31.10 -7.34
C MET A 192 20.10 31.28 -6.64
N GLY A 193 21.13 31.74 -7.37
CA GLY A 193 22.31 32.37 -6.78
C GLY A 193 23.60 31.53 -6.71
N ALA A 194 23.56 30.24 -7.07
CA ALA A 194 24.72 29.34 -6.95
C ALA A 194 26.01 29.89 -7.60
N ASN A 195 25.95 30.22 -8.90
CA ASN A 195 27.13 30.74 -9.62
C ASN A 195 27.61 32.09 -9.05
N LEU A 196 26.69 32.97 -8.64
CA LEU A 196 27.03 34.28 -8.07
C LEU A 196 27.81 34.12 -6.76
N VAL A 197 27.31 33.27 -5.86
CA VAL A 197 27.94 33.02 -4.57
C VAL A 197 29.30 32.32 -4.74
N ASN A 198 29.41 31.37 -5.66
CA ASN A 198 30.68 30.69 -5.94
C ASN A 198 31.73 31.68 -6.45
N THR A 199 31.38 32.54 -7.42
CA THR A 199 32.30 33.59 -7.92
C THR A 199 32.73 34.55 -6.81
N MET A 200 31.82 34.93 -5.90
CA MET A 200 32.20 35.73 -4.72
C MET A 200 33.19 35.01 -3.81
N CYS A 201 32.95 33.73 -3.51
CA CYS A 201 33.85 32.90 -2.68
C CYS A 201 35.22 32.73 -3.34
N GLU A 202 35.26 32.56 -4.66
CA GLU A 202 36.49 32.50 -5.44
C GLU A 202 37.27 33.81 -5.40
N GLY A 203 36.58 34.94 -5.60
CA GLY A 203 37.24 36.25 -5.63
C GLY A 203 37.78 36.72 -4.28
N ILE A 204 37.18 36.31 -3.15
CA ILE A 204 37.73 36.66 -1.81
C ILE A 204 38.83 35.70 -1.34
N ALA A 205 39.04 34.57 -2.02
CA ALA A 205 39.89 33.48 -1.52
C ALA A 205 41.33 33.93 -1.22
N SER A 206 41.99 34.64 -2.13
CA SER A 206 43.37 35.10 -1.93
C SER A 206 43.51 36.11 -0.79
N LEU A 207 42.49 36.94 -0.56
CA LEU A 207 42.47 37.87 0.57
C LEU A 207 42.29 37.12 1.89
N VAL A 208 41.43 36.10 1.92
CA VAL A 208 41.26 35.20 3.07
C VAL A 208 42.56 34.45 3.40
N GLU A 209 43.29 33.91 2.40
CA GLU A 209 44.61 33.29 2.63
C GLU A 209 45.59 34.27 3.26
N THR A 210 45.67 35.49 2.72
CA THR A 210 46.56 36.54 3.22
C THR A 210 46.23 36.93 4.67
N MET A 211 44.95 37.05 5.00
CA MET A 211 44.50 37.43 6.35
C MET A 211 44.70 36.33 7.40
N THR A 212 44.62 35.07 6.98
CA THR A 212 44.64 33.92 7.90
C THR A 212 46.01 33.26 8.01
N GLY A 213 46.88 33.44 7.00
CA GLY A 213 48.13 32.70 6.85
C GLY A 213 47.94 31.20 6.56
N GLY A 214 46.69 30.78 6.30
CA GLY A 214 46.34 29.42 5.94
C GLY A 214 46.12 29.27 4.43
N ARG A 215 45.70 28.07 4.02
CA ARG A 215 45.44 27.70 2.63
C ARG A 215 43.95 27.51 2.39
N VAL A 216 43.39 28.17 1.38
CA VAL A 216 41.98 28.01 1.00
C VAL A 216 41.81 26.78 0.10
N PHE A 217 40.83 25.95 0.42
CA PHE A 217 40.57 24.70 -0.31
C PHE A 217 39.24 24.74 -1.07
N LEU A 218 38.10 24.73 -0.37
CA LEU A 218 36.77 24.82 -0.97
C LEU A 218 36.25 26.26 -0.99
N ARG A 219 35.56 26.61 -2.07
CA ARG A 219 34.91 27.91 -2.34
C ARG A 219 33.56 27.63 -3.01
N ILE A 220 32.55 27.32 -2.23
CA ILE A 220 31.31 26.73 -2.75
C ILE A 220 30.12 27.18 -1.90
N LEU A 221 28.95 27.36 -2.51
CA LEU A 221 27.73 27.58 -1.76
C LEU A 221 27.39 26.40 -0.83
N SER A 222 26.62 26.69 0.22
CA SER A 222 25.88 25.69 0.98
C SER A 222 24.47 25.55 0.43
N ASN A 223 24.04 24.31 0.17
CA ASN A 223 22.64 24.01 -0.17
C ASN A 223 21.74 23.94 1.07
N LEU A 224 22.28 23.90 2.29
CA LEU A 224 21.47 24.14 3.48
C LEU A 224 21.15 25.64 3.55
N THR A 225 20.02 26.02 2.98
CA THR A 225 19.58 27.40 2.80
C THR A 225 18.75 27.92 3.97
N ASP A 226 19.18 27.64 5.19
CA ASP A 226 18.45 27.92 6.44
C ASP A 226 18.28 29.43 6.78
N ARG A 227 18.83 30.33 5.96
CA ARG A 227 18.59 31.78 6.00
C ARG A 227 17.47 32.23 5.07
N SER A 228 17.04 31.37 4.14
CA SER A 228 15.93 31.57 3.22
C SER A 228 14.76 30.67 3.61
N MET A 229 14.09 30.99 4.73
CA MET A 229 13.00 30.20 5.28
C MET A 229 11.65 30.65 4.74
N VAL A 230 10.76 29.68 4.49
CA VAL A 230 9.35 29.90 4.20
C VAL A 230 8.53 29.27 5.33
N ARG A 231 7.59 30.04 5.88
CA ARG A 231 6.60 29.56 6.85
C ARG A 231 5.21 29.66 6.27
N ALA A 232 4.56 28.52 6.04
CA ALA A 232 3.19 28.46 5.54
C ALA A 232 2.24 28.00 6.64
N ARG A 233 1.03 28.55 6.66
CA ARG A 233 0.00 28.26 7.64
C ARG A 233 -1.38 28.15 7.00
N CYS A 234 -2.20 27.22 7.48
CA CYS A 234 -3.62 27.15 7.17
C CYS A 234 -4.44 26.81 8.42
N VAL A 235 -5.74 27.16 8.38
CA VAL A 235 -6.70 26.90 9.45
C VAL A 235 -7.95 26.28 8.85
N ILE A 236 -8.40 25.17 9.39
CA ILE A 236 -9.53 24.41 8.87
C ILE A 236 -10.49 24.07 10.03
N PRO A 237 -11.68 24.68 10.08
CA PRO A 237 -12.74 24.29 11.00
C PRO A 237 -13.11 22.81 10.85
N ALA A 238 -13.41 22.14 11.96
CA ALA A 238 -13.66 20.69 11.97
C ALA A 238 -14.84 20.31 11.06
N ASP A 239 -15.91 21.10 11.02
CA ASP A 239 -17.10 20.87 10.17
C ASP A 239 -16.78 20.78 8.67
N GLN A 240 -15.71 21.46 8.21
CA GLN A 240 -15.25 21.41 6.81
C GLN A 240 -14.47 20.13 6.49
N LEU A 241 -14.03 19.38 7.51
CA LEU A 241 -13.34 18.10 7.34
C LEU A 241 -14.32 16.93 7.19
N THR A 242 -15.55 17.08 7.70
CA THR A 242 -16.60 16.06 7.65
C THR A 242 -16.85 15.57 6.23
N GLY A 243 -16.95 14.25 6.07
CA GLY A 243 -17.27 13.63 4.80
C GLY A 243 -16.90 12.16 4.77
N LYS A 244 -17.46 11.44 3.79
CA LYS A 244 -17.11 10.02 3.53
C LYS A 244 -17.33 9.09 4.74
N GLY A 245 -18.30 9.42 5.59
CA GLY A 245 -18.65 8.64 6.79
C GLY A 245 -17.82 8.97 8.04
N PHE A 246 -16.90 9.94 7.97
CA PHE A 246 -16.10 10.39 9.11
C PHE A 246 -16.55 11.76 9.60
N GLU A 247 -16.61 11.92 10.92
CA GLU A 247 -16.88 13.20 11.56
C GLU A 247 -15.63 14.10 11.50
N GLY A 248 -15.85 15.40 11.36
CA GLY A 248 -14.77 16.36 11.19
C GLY A 248 -13.74 16.40 12.32
N GLU A 249 -14.19 16.16 13.54
CA GLU A 249 -13.32 16.08 14.72
C GLU A 249 -12.43 14.84 14.70
N GLU A 250 -12.97 13.70 14.27
CA GLU A 250 -12.23 12.45 14.11
C GLU A 250 -11.13 12.60 13.06
N VAL A 251 -11.45 13.23 11.92
CA VAL A 251 -10.46 13.51 10.87
C VAL A 251 -9.37 14.46 11.38
N ARG A 252 -9.74 15.53 12.11
CA ARG A 252 -8.78 16.46 12.72
C ARG A 252 -7.82 15.71 13.64
N ASP A 253 -8.36 14.97 14.60
CA ASP A 253 -7.56 14.31 15.65
C ASP A 253 -6.70 13.19 15.05
N GLY A 254 -7.20 12.49 14.02
CA GLY A 254 -6.41 11.55 13.24
C GLY A 254 -5.23 12.22 12.52
N ILE A 255 -5.41 13.40 11.93
CA ILE A 255 -4.32 14.15 11.26
C ILE A 255 -3.26 14.59 12.28
N VAL A 256 -3.68 15.07 13.45
CA VAL A 256 -2.76 15.46 14.55
C VAL A 256 -1.94 14.25 14.98
N LEU A 257 -2.59 13.12 15.25
CA LEU A 257 -1.91 11.88 15.65
C LEU A 257 -0.95 11.36 14.56
N ALA A 258 -1.34 11.45 13.28
CA ALA A 258 -0.47 11.07 12.18
C ALA A 258 0.77 11.99 12.04
N ASN A 259 0.64 13.27 12.38
CA ASN A 259 1.77 14.20 12.45
C ASN A 259 2.67 13.89 13.64
N GLU A 260 2.12 13.59 14.81
CA GLU A 260 2.90 13.17 15.99
C GLU A 260 3.74 11.93 15.69
N PHE A 261 3.17 10.93 15.00
CA PHE A 261 3.90 9.75 14.55
C PHE A 261 5.09 10.13 13.63
N ALA A 262 4.87 11.06 12.69
CA ALA A 262 5.95 11.57 11.84
C ALA A 262 7.01 12.40 12.60
N SER A 263 6.66 12.99 13.75
CA SER A 263 7.62 13.75 14.56
C SER A 263 8.53 12.86 15.41
N ILE A 264 8.05 11.67 15.78
CA ILE A 264 8.79 10.72 16.65
C ILE A 264 9.59 9.67 15.88
N ASP A 265 9.08 9.18 14.75
CA ASP A 265 9.68 8.08 13.99
C ASP A 265 10.28 8.57 12.64
N PRO A 266 11.61 8.49 12.44
CA PRO A 266 12.27 8.84 11.19
C PRO A 266 11.73 8.10 9.96
N TYR A 267 11.28 6.84 10.10
CA TYR A 267 10.72 6.09 8.97
C TYR A 267 9.44 6.74 8.48
N ARG A 268 8.55 7.11 9.40
CA ARG A 268 7.33 7.85 9.06
C ARG A 268 7.65 9.26 8.59
N ALA A 269 8.58 9.96 9.25
CA ALA A 269 9.01 11.30 8.87
C ALA A 269 9.49 11.37 7.41
N ALA A 270 10.23 10.35 6.95
CA ALA A 270 10.72 10.29 5.57
C ALA A 270 9.57 10.28 4.57
N THR A 271 8.57 9.40 4.76
CA THR A 271 7.38 9.35 3.90
C THR A 271 6.52 10.61 4.02
N HIS A 272 6.42 11.17 5.23
CA HIS A 272 5.68 12.40 5.51
C HIS A 272 6.26 13.59 4.76
N ASN A 273 7.59 13.75 4.80
CA ASN A 273 8.29 14.83 4.12
C ASN A 273 8.34 14.59 2.60
N LYS A 274 8.49 13.36 2.12
CA LYS A 274 8.30 13.03 0.69
C LYS A 274 6.95 13.52 0.18
N GLY A 275 5.90 13.39 1.01
CA GLY A 275 4.58 13.93 0.72
C GLY A 275 4.60 15.45 0.47
N ILE A 276 5.33 16.23 1.27
CA ILE A 276 5.50 17.68 1.04
C ILE A 276 6.20 17.92 -0.30
N MET A 277 7.29 17.19 -0.55
CA MET A 277 8.16 17.37 -1.71
C MET A 277 7.48 17.00 -3.02
N ASN A 278 6.55 16.04 -3.03
CA ASN A 278 5.68 15.75 -4.19
C ASN A 278 5.02 17.01 -4.78
N GLY A 279 4.61 17.96 -3.93
CA GLY A 279 4.05 19.23 -4.38
C GLY A 279 5.11 20.25 -4.73
N VAL A 280 6.11 20.41 -3.86
CA VAL A 280 7.18 21.41 -4.01
C VAL A 280 8.00 21.15 -5.29
N ASP A 281 8.45 19.92 -5.50
CA ASP A 281 9.27 19.55 -6.65
C ASP A 281 8.52 19.70 -7.96
N ALA A 282 7.21 19.41 -7.96
CA ALA A 282 6.37 19.59 -9.13
C ALA A 282 6.32 21.07 -9.58
N VAL A 283 6.30 22.01 -8.63
CA VAL A 283 6.40 23.45 -8.92
C VAL A 283 7.83 23.84 -9.30
N ALA A 284 8.84 23.28 -8.62
CA ALA A 284 10.25 23.55 -8.92
C ALA A 284 10.58 23.18 -10.38
N LEU A 285 10.18 21.98 -10.80
CA LEU A 285 10.24 21.51 -12.19
C LEU A 285 9.51 22.43 -13.16
N ALA A 286 8.25 22.76 -12.84
CA ALA A 286 7.41 23.61 -13.69
C ALA A 286 8.00 25.00 -13.91
N THR A 287 8.76 25.51 -12.93
CA THR A 287 9.38 26.84 -12.94
C THR A 287 10.87 26.82 -13.25
N GLY A 288 11.44 25.66 -13.59
CA GLY A 288 12.84 25.52 -13.99
C GLY A 288 13.85 25.73 -12.86
N ASN A 289 13.43 25.51 -11.61
CA ASN A 289 14.29 25.56 -10.42
C ASN A 289 14.98 24.21 -10.18
N ASP A 290 16.13 24.25 -9.51
CA ASP A 290 16.87 23.04 -9.13
C ASP A 290 16.21 22.38 -7.91
N TRP A 291 15.37 21.37 -8.16
CA TRP A 291 14.70 20.62 -7.10
C TRP A 291 15.67 19.85 -6.19
N ARG A 292 16.88 19.47 -6.68
CA ARG A 292 17.85 18.74 -5.85
C ARG A 292 18.40 19.62 -4.74
N ALA A 293 18.61 20.91 -5.04
CA ALA A 293 19.04 21.88 -4.03
C ALA A 293 17.95 22.10 -2.96
N ILE A 294 16.68 22.16 -3.38
CA ILE A 294 15.53 22.32 -2.47
C ILE A 294 15.38 21.08 -1.59
N GLU A 295 15.41 19.88 -2.17
CA GLU A 295 15.35 18.60 -1.46
C GLU A 295 16.47 18.45 -0.42
N ALA A 296 17.72 18.73 -0.83
CA ALA A 296 18.87 18.68 0.07
C ALA A 296 18.70 19.63 1.26
N ALA A 297 18.22 20.86 1.03
CA ALA A 297 17.96 21.84 2.07
C ALA A 297 16.86 21.38 3.03
N ALA A 298 15.72 20.96 2.48
CA ALA A 298 14.54 20.54 3.24
C ALA A 298 14.86 19.34 4.13
N HIS A 299 15.49 18.30 3.57
CA HIS A 299 15.83 17.10 4.31
C HIS A 299 16.96 17.31 5.33
N ALA A 300 17.96 18.14 5.03
CA ALA A 300 18.98 18.51 6.02
C ALA A 300 18.37 19.30 7.18
N TYR A 301 17.47 20.25 6.89
CA TYR A 301 16.78 21.03 7.92
C TYR A 301 15.82 20.18 8.76
N ALA A 302 15.20 19.15 8.19
CA ALA A 302 14.42 18.16 8.92
C ALA A 302 15.25 17.39 9.97
N ALA A 303 16.57 17.33 9.82
CA ALA A 303 17.49 16.68 10.76
C ALA A 303 18.25 17.64 11.69
N ARG A 304 17.94 18.95 11.67
CA ARG A 304 18.67 19.99 12.43
C ARG A 304 18.75 19.75 13.95
N GLY A 305 17.79 19.01 14.51
CA GLY A 305 17.72 18.67 15.93
C GLY A 305 18.49 17.40 16.33
N GLY A 306 19.35 16.86 15.46
CA GLY A 306 20.08 15.60 15.69
C GLY A 306 19.29 14.33 15.37
N ARG A 307 17.98 14.44 15.11
CA ARG A 307 17.12 13.38 14.58
C ARG A 307 16.27 13.94 13.45
N TYR A 308 16.13 13.15 12.38
CA TYR A 308 15.26 13.47 11.27
C TYR A 308 13.78 13.43 11.70
N THR A 309 13.03 14.50 11.46
CA THR A 309 11.64 14.69 11.92
C THR A 309 10.74 15.35 10.86
N SER A 310 9.45 15.54 11.17
CA SER A 310 8.49 16.21 10.29
C SER A 310 8.84 17.68 10.06
N LEU A 311 8.69 18.16 8.82
CA LEU A 311 8.79 19.60 8.49
C LEU A 311 7.50 20.39 8.79
N THR A 312 6.39 19.69 9.04
CA THR A 312 5.10 20.31 9.37
C THR A 312 4.69 20.05 10.80
N ARG A 313 3.84 20.92 11.32
CA ARG A 313 3.13 20.70 12.59
C ARG A 313 1.63 20.79 12.33
N TRP A 314 0.90 19.79 12.80
CA TRP A 314 -0.56 19.76 12.78
C TRP A 314 -1.06 19.65 14.21
N TYR A 315 -1.92 20.57 14.62
CA TYR A 315 -2.43 20.61 15.99
C TYR A 315 -3.85 21.18 16.05
N LYS A 316 -4.52 20.92 17.18
CA LYS A 316 -5.85 21.44 17.47
C LYS A 316 -5.76 22.88 18.01
N GLY A 317 -6.49 23.80 17.38
CA GLY A 317 -6.65 25.18 17.85
C GLY A 317 -7.64 25.32 19.00
N GLU A 318 -7.71 26.51 19.58
CA GLU A 318 -8.54 26.79 20.76
C GLU A 318 -10.04 26.62 20.51
N LYS A 319 -10.51 26.84 19.27
CA LYS A 319 -11.93 26.68 18.89
C LYS A 319 -12.22 25.29 18.31
N GLY A 320 -11.26 24.35 18.43
CA GLY A 320 -11.38 22.98 17.92
C GLY A 320 -11.08 22.83 16.42
N GLU A 321 -10.55 23.86 15.77
CA GLU A 321 -10.09 23.83 14.39
C GLU A 321 -8.76 23.06 14.22
N LEU A 322 -8.51 22.54 13.03
CA LEU A 322 -7.22 21.99 12.64
C LEU A 322 -6.30 23.12 12.15
N ILE A 323 -5.13 23.25 12.74
CA ILE A 323 -4.11 24.21 12.31
C ILE A 323 -2.92 23.44 11.76
N GLY A 324 -2.50 23.81 10.54
CA GLY A 324 -1.32 23.27 9.89
C GLY A 324 -0.27 24.34 9.68
N GLU A 325 0.98 24.03 10.01
CA GLU A 325 2.14 24.89 9.82
C GLU A 325 3.27 24.11 9.12
N LEU A 326 4.00 24.78 8.23
CA LEU A 326 5.17 24.25 7.53
C LEU A 326 6.33 25.24 7.67
N ASP A 327 7.48 24.76 8.13
CA ASP A 327 8.75 25.51 8.13
C ASP A 327 9.77 24.80 7.24
N ILE A 328 10.15 25.42 6.12
CA ILE A 328 11.05 24.81 5.14
C ILE A 328 12.05 25.82 4.56
N PRO A 329 13.34 25.48 4.44
CA PRO A 329 14.29 26.29 3.68
C PRO A 329 13.97 26.18 2.19
N MET A 330 13.85 27.32 1.51
CA MET A 330 13.43 27.36 0.12
C MET A 330 14.05 28.54 -0.60
N LYS A 331 15.25 28.32 -1.16
CA LYS A 331 15.84 29.23 -2.13
C LYS A 331 15.47 28.82 -3.55
N VAL A 332 14.74 29.69 -4.22
CA VAL A 332 14.38 29.56 -5.65
C VAL A 332 14.76 30.82 -6.41
N GLY A 333 14.59 30.79 -7.72
CA GLY A 333 14.76 31.93 -8.61
C GLY A 333 13.63 32.08 -9.61
N THR A 334 13.38 33.32 -10.01
CA THR A 334 12.50 33.70 -11.14
C THR A 334 13.30 34.24 -12.32
N VAL A 335 14.63 34.35 -12.18
CA VAL A 335 15.57 34.69 -13.25
C VAL A 335 16.70 33.66 -13.33
N GLY A 336 17.25 33.46 -14.52
CA GLY A 336 18.38 32.55 -14.75
C GLY A 336 18.33 31.85 -16.11
N GLY A 337 19.32 31.01 -16.37
CA GLY A 337 19.47 30.26 -17.62
C GLY A 337 18.25 29.42 -18.03
N PRO A 338 17.56 28.71 -17.11
CA PRO A 338 16.41 27.87 -17.45
C PRO A 338 15.24 28.61 -18.11
N LEU A 339 14.97 29.89 -17.74
CA LEU A 339 13.91 30.68 -18.36
C LEU A 339 14.20 30.99 -19.84
N GLN A 340 15.47 31.15 -20.20
CA GLN A 340 15.87 31.50 -21.56
C GLN A 340 15.98 30.26 -22.46
N SER A 341 16.29 29.09 -21.86
CA SER A 341 16.48 27.85 -22.60
C SER A 341 15.21 27.04 -22.79
N ASN A 342 14.24 27.10 -21.87
CA ASN A 342 12.99 26.33 -21.91
C ASN A 342 11.74 27.22 -21.96
N ALA A 343 11.02 27.20 -23.09
CA ALA A 343 9.83 28.03 -23.30
C ALA A 343 8.66 27.67 -22.38
N THR A 344 8.48 26.38 -22.04
CA THR A 344 7.46 25.95 -21.08
C THR A 344 7.68 26.57 -19.71
N VAL A 345 8.95 26.68 -19.25
CA VAL A 345 9.27 27.31 -17.96
C VAL A 345 8.88 28.78 -17.94
N ALA A 346 9.23 29.52 -19.00
CA ALA A 346 8.89 30.93 -19.12
C ALA A 346 7.36 31.16 -19.16
N LEU A 347 6.63 30.29 -19.88
CA LEU A 347 5.17 30.30 -19.92
C LEU A 347 4.56 30.03 -18.55
N ASN A 348 5.04 29.01 -17.84
CA ASN A 348 4.55 28.65 -16.51
C ASN A 348 4.74 29.77 -15.49
N LEU A 349 5.88 30.48 -15.50
CA LEU A 349 6.10 31.63 -14.63
C LEU A 349 5.17 32.81 -14.96
N ARG A 350 4.89 33.06 -16.24
CA ARG A 350 3.88 34.06 -16.66
C ARG A 350 2.48 33.68 -16.19
N LEU A 351 2.09 32.41 -16.35
CA LEU A 351 0.80 31.88 -15.89
C LEU A 351 0.64 32.00 -14.38
N LEU A 352 1.70 31.67 -13.62
CA LEU A 352 1.71 31.79 -12.17
C LEU A 352 1.63 33.26 -11.71
N GLY A 353 2.22 34.18 -12.48
CA GLY A 353 2.12 35.63 -12.25
C GLY A 353 2.86 36.12 -11.00
N VAL A 354 3.91 35.41 -10.59
CA VAL A 354 4.82 35.83 -9.52
C VAL A 354 5.72 36.98 -9.97
N LYS A 355 5.99 37.92 -9.08
CA LYS A 355 6.83 39.10 -9.31
C LYS A 355 8.22 38.96 -8.72
N THR A 356 8.39 38.11 -7.70
CA THR A 356 9.67 37.92 -7.00
C THR A 356 9.91 36.44 -6.69
N ALA A 357 11.17 36.06 -6.49
CA ALA A 357 11.53 34.71 -6.05
C ALA A 357 10.99 34.39 -4.65
N ARG A 358 10.80 35.40 -3.79
CA ARG A 358 10.17 35.23 -2.47
C ARG A 358 8.71 34.83 -2.60
N GLU A 359 7.96 35.51 -3.47
CA GLU A 359 6.56 35.17 -3.74
C GLU A 359 6.43 33.74 -4.33
N LEU A 360 7.35 33.35 -5.20
CA LEU A 360 7.41 31.96 -5.69
C LEU A 360 7.67 30.96 -4.55
N ALA A 361 8.63 31.25 -3.67
CA ALA A 361 8.93 30.41 -2.50
C ALA A 361 7.71 30.29 -1.57
N GLU A 362 6.98 31.38 -1.35
CA GLU A 362 5.76 31.39 -0.54
C GLU A 362 4.67 30.49 -1.13
N ILE A 363 4.46 30.56 -2.45
CA ILE A 363 3.51 29.66 -3.15
C ILE A 363 3.96 28.20 -3.01
N MET A 364 5.24 27.90 -3.17
CA MET A 364 5.77 26.55 -2.99
C MET A 364 5.57 26.05 -1.55
N GLY A 365 5.69 26.91 -0.54
CA GLY A 365 5.36 26.60 0.85
C GLY A 365 3.89 26.24 1.04
N ALA A 366 2.97 27.04 0.47
CA ALA A 366 1.54 26.74 0.49
C ALA A 366 1.23 25.40 -0.20
N VAL A 367 1.86 25.12 -1.34
CA VAL A 367 1.72 23.87 -2.09
C VAL A 367 2.22 22.68 -1.27
N GLY A 368 3.39 22.79 -0.64
CA GLY A 368 3.93 21.75 0.23
C GLY A 368 3.01 21.42 1.41
N LEU A 369 2.47 22.46 2.08
CA LEU A 369 1.52 22.28 3.18
C LEU A 369 0.20 21.67 2.71
N ALA A 370 -0.34 22.12 1.57
CA ALA A 370 -1.55 21.57 0.96
C ALA A 370 -1.39 20.09 0.58
N GLN A 371 -0.23 19.73 0.03
CA GLN A 371 0.04 18.35 -0.35
C GLN A 371 0.12 17.45 0.89
N ASN A 372 0.82 17.90 1.93
CA ASN A 372 0.92 17.17 3.18
C ASN A 372 -0.45 16.96 3.83
N PHE A 373 -1.28 18.01 3.90
CA PHE A 373 -2.66 17.91 4.37
C PHE A 373 -3.45 16.85 3.59
N SER A 374 -3.38 16.88 2.26
CA SER A 374 -4.12 15.96 1.41
C SER A 374 -3.72 14.50 1.65
N ALA A 375 -2.43 14.23 1.84
CA ALA A 375 -1.90 12.90 2.11
C ALA A 375 -2.32 12.41 3.51
N LEU A 376 -2.22 13.25 4.53
CA LEU A 376 -2.66 12.90 5.89
C LEU A 376 -4.16 12.63 5.93
N ARG A 377 -4.97 13.52 5.33
CA ARG A 377 -6.42 13.35 5.26
C ARG A 377 -6.81 12.03 4.58
N ALA A 378 -6.13 11.67 3.49
CA ALA A 378 -6.39 10.40 2.81
C ALA A 378 -6.01 9.18 3.67
N LEU A 379 -4.92 9.26 4.43
CA LEU A 379 -4.46 8.18 5.31
C LEU A 379 -5.38 7.92 6.50
N VAL A 380 -5.99 8.96 7.06
CA VAL A 380 -6.83 8.83 8.28
C VAL A 380 -8.29 8.50 7.97
N THR A 381 -8.71 8.58 6.71
CA THR A 381 -10.09 8.31 6.28
C THR A 381 -10.20 6.98 5.53
N GLU A 382 -10.15 7.00 4.20
CA GLU A 382 -10.41 5.82 3.34
C GLU A 382 -9.14 5.03 2.98
N GLY A 383 -7.95 5.53 3.37
CA GLY A 383 -6.67 5.03 2.88
C GLY A 383 -6.36 5.51 1.44
N ILE A 384 -5.08 5.53 1.07
CA ILE A 384 -4.61 6.09 -0.22
C ILE A 384 -5.08 5.26 -1.43
N GLN A 385 -5.37 3.97 -1.25
CA GLN A 385 -5.55 3.01 -2.34
C GLN A 385 -6.78 3.31 -3.22
N GLN A 386 -7.95 3.64 -2.65
CA GLN A 386 -9.17 3.82 -3.46
C GLN A 386 -9.06 4.97 -4.49
N GLY A 387 -8.49 6.12 -4.11
CA GLY A 387 -8.28 7.25 -5.04
C GLY A 387 -7.18 7.00 -6.07
N HIS A 388 -6.12 6.29 -5.66
CA HIS A 388 -5.01 5.92 -6.54
C HIS A 388 -5.43 4.87 -7.58
N MET A 389 -6.36 3.99 -7.23
CA MET A 389 -6.88 2.93 -8.11
C MET A 389 -7.55 3.47 -9.37
N THR A 390 -8.40 4.50 -9.30
CA THR A 390 -9.06 5.05 -10.50
C THR A 390 -8.06 5.68 -11.48
N LEU A 391 -7.05 6.37 -10.99
CA LEU A 391 -6.02 6.97 -11.84
C LEU A 391 -5.02 5.93 -12.36
N HIS A 392 -4.65 4.95 -11.54
CA HIS A 392 -3.88 3.79 -11.98
C HIS A 392 -4.62 3.02 -13.08
N ALA A 393 -5.95 2.86 -12.97
CA ALA A 393 -6.78 2.25 -13.99
C ALA A 393 -6.71 3.02 -15.32
N ARG A 394 -6.68 4.36 -15.28
CA ARG A 394 -6.47 5.20 -16.48
C ARG A 394 -5.11 4.94 -17.13
N SER A 395 -4.02 4.93 -16.37
CA SER A 395 -2.69 4.64 -16.92
C SER A 395 -2.59 3.23 -17.50
N VAL A 396 -3.19 2.25 -16.84
CA VAL A 396 -3.25 0.85 -17.29
C VAL A 396 -4.11 0.72 -18.56
N ALA A 397 -5.23 1.44 -18.67
CA ALA A 397 -6.05 1.49 -19.87
C ALA A 397 -5.30 2.09 -21.08
N VAL A 398 -4.50 3.15 -20.86
CA VAL A 398 -3.62 3.70 -21.92
C VAL A 398 -2.59 2.66 -22.36
N ALA A 399 -1.90 2.03 -21.41
CA ALA A 399 -0.89 1.01 -21.70
C ALA A 399 -1.47 -0.22 -22.42
N ALA A 400 -2.74 -0.54 -22.17
CA ALA A 400 -3.49 -1.59 -22.85
C ALA A 400 -3.99 -1.21 -24.27
N GLY A 401 -3.77 0.03 -24.71
CA GLY A 401 -4.16 0.51 -26.04
C GLY A 401 -5.64 0.88 -26.18
N ALA A 402 -6.30 1.29 -25.09
CA ALA A 402 -7.64 1.84 -25.14
C ALA A 402 -7.66 3.12 -26.00
N THR A 403 -8.54 3.17 -27.01
CA THR A 403 -8.71 4.37 -27.85
C THR A 403 -9.59 5.40 -27.14
N PRO A 404 -9.54 6.69 -27.53
CA PRO A 404 -10.31 7.74 -26.85
C PRO A 404 -11.81 7.45 -26.72
N GLU A 405 -12.40 6.70 -27.66
CA GLU A 405 -13.83 6.40 -27.70
C GLU A 405 -14.27 5.36 -26.67
N ILE A 406 -13.39 4.42 -26.31
CA ILE A 406 -13.67 3.33 -25.35
C ILE A 406 -12.98 3.56 -23.99
N PHE A 407 -12.19 4.62 -23.88
CA PHE A 407 -11.27 4.84 -22.77
C PHE A 407 -11.98 4.87 -21.41
N ASP A 408 -13.02 5.69 -21.27
CA ASP A 408 -13.71 5.84 -19.98
C ASP A 408 -14.51 4.57 -19.61
N THR A 409 -15.10 3.87 -20.58
CA THR A 409 -15.77 2.58 -20.35
C THR A 409 -14.80 1.50 -19.88
N VAL A 410 -13.59 1.45 -20.46
CA VAL A 410 -12.54 0.50 -20.05
C VAL A 410 -12.08 0.81 -18.63
N VAL A 411 -11.92 2.09 -18.29
CA VAL A 411 -11.51 2.53 -16.95
C VAL A 411 -12.58 2.22 -15.90
N GLU A 412 -13.85 2.48 -16.18
CA GLU A 412 -14.96 2.13 -15.28
C GLU A 412 -14.99 0.63 -15.00
N ARG A 413 -14.97 -0.20 -16.06
CA ARG A 413 -14.95 -1.66 -15.91
C ARG A 413 -13.71 -2.17 -15.18
N LEU A 414 -12.54 -1.55 -15.37
CA LEU A 414 -11.32 -1.89 -14.61
C LEU A 414 -11.44 -1.57 -13.12
N VAL A 415 -12.14 -0.49 -12.77
CA VAL A 415 -12.36 -0.12 -11.37
C VAL A 415 -13.41 -1.04 -10.74
N GLU A 416 -14.48 -1.36 -11.47
CA GLU A 416 -15.54 -2.28 -11.02
C GLU A 416 -15.03 -3.70 -10.78
N THR A 417 -14.11 -4.21 -11.61
CA THR A 417 -13.52 -5.53 -11.42
C THR A 417 -12.55 -5.59 -10.24
N GLY A 418 -12.05 -4.44 -9.77
CA GLY A 418 -10.97 -4.36 -8.77
C GLY A 418 -9.60 -4.82 -9.30
N GLU A 419 -9.50 -5.28 -10.55
CA GLU A 419 -8.31 -5.88 -11.16
C GLU A 419 -7.64 -4.93 -12.15
N ILE A 420 -6.89 -3.96 -11.61
CA ILE A 420 -6.19 -2.95 -12.41
C ILE A 420 -4.85 -3.49 -12.93
N LYS A 421 -4.91 -4.36 -13.95
CA LYS A 421 -3.74 -4.95 -14.62
C LYS A 421 -3.83 -4.79 -16.13
N ILE A 422 -2.69 -4.68 -16.81
CA ILE A 422 -2.61 -4.45 -18.27
C ILE A 422 -3.35 -5.56 -19.03
N TRP A 423 -3.20 -6.83 -18.63
CA TRP A 423 -3.88 -7.95 -19.28
C TRP A 423 -5.41 -7.86 -19.14
N LYS A 424 -5.92 -7.46 -17.96
CA LYS A 424 -7.37 -7.28 -17.73
C LYS A 424 -7.92 -6.11 -18.53
N ALA A 425 -7.14 -5.03 -18.62
CA ALA A 425 -7.47 -3.88 -19.44
C ALA A 425 -7.52 -4.24 -20.94
N GLN A 426 -6.62 -5.10 -21.42
CA GLN A 426 -6.65 -5.62 -22.79
C GLN A 426 -7.89 -6.48 -23.06
N GLU A 427 -8.26 -7.35 -22.11
CA GLU A 427 -9.49 -8.14 -22.18
C GLU A 427 -10.74 -7.25 -22.28
N ILE A 428 -10.84 -6.25 -21.41
CA ILE A 428 -11.95 -5.29 -21.39
C ILE A 428 -11.98 -4.46 -22.68
N VAL A 429 -10.83 -4.01 -23.19
CA VAL A 429 -10.73 -3.33 -24.50
C VAL A 429 -11.29 -4.21 -25.61
N GLU A 430 -11.01 -5.51 -25.60
CA GLU A 430 -11.51 -6.45 -26.61
C GLU A 430 -13.03 -6.69 -26.47
N GLN A 431 -13.54 -6.80 -25.24
CA GLN A 431 -14.97 -6.92 -24.95
C GLN A 431 -15.73 -5.67 -25.40
N VAL A 432 -15.29 -4.47 -25.02
CA VAL A 432 -15.94 -3.21 -25.39
C VAL A 432 -15.89 -3.00 -26.91
N ARG A 433 -14.81 -3.43 -27.59
CA ARG A 433 -14.73 -3.44 -29.06
C ARG A 433 -15.70 -4.44 -29.71
N LYS A 434 -15.92 -5.61 -29.10
CA LYS A 434 -16.90 -6.62 -29.54
C LYS A 434 -18.33 -6.14 -29.34
N GLU A 435 -18.62 -5.47 -28.21
CA GLU A 435 -19.93 -4.88 -27.92
C GLU A 435 -20.25 -3.69 -28.84
N SER A 436 -19.25 -2.88 -29.19
CA SER A 436 -19.37 -1.79 -30.17
C SER A 436 -19.57 -2.29 -31.61
N ARG A 437 -19.24 -3.56 -31.88
CA ARG A 437 -19.51 -4.27 -33.15
C ARG A 437 -20.73 -5.19 -32.94
N GLY A 438 -21.91 -4.58 -32.84
CA GLY A 438 -23.18 -5.21 -32.49
C GLY A 438 -23.29 -6.72 -32.77
N VAL A 439 -23.19 -7.51 -31.71
CA VAL A 439 -23.73 -8.87 -31.61
C VAL A 439 -24.46 -8.95 -30.25
N PRO A 440 -25.75 -9.32 -30.21
CA PRO A 440 -26.52 -9.27 -28.97
C PRO A 440 -26.11 -10.42 -28.04
N ALA A 441 -25.64 -10.07 -26.83
CA ALA A 441 -25.45 -11.01 -25.74
C ALA A 441 -26.81 -11.32 -25.10
N THR A 442 -27.20 -12.58 -25.18
CA THR A 442 -28.38 -13.17 -24.55
C THR A 442 -28.35 -12.97 -23.04
N THR A 443 -29.40 -12.36 -22.51
CA THR A 443 -29.79 -12.34 -21.09
C THR A 443 -29.83 -13.76 -20.54
N ALA A 444 -28.90 -14.08 -19.64
CA ALA A 444 -29.00 -15.27 -18.80
C ALA A 444 -29.79 -14.91 -17.54
N GLU A 445 -30.98 -15.48 -17.46
CA GLU A 445 -31.86 -15.48 -16.30
C GLU A 445 -31.13 -15.98 -15.05
N GLN A 446 -31.42 -15.36 -13.90
CA GLN A 446 -31.13 -15.94 -12.59
C GLN A 446 -32.15 -17.04 -12.29
N PRO A 447 -31.76 -18.29 -11.99
CA PRO A 447 -32.61 -19.22 -11.29
C PRO A 447 -32.37 -19.12 -9.78
N SER A 448 -33.47 -18.85 -9.09
CA SER A 448 -33.61 -18.93 -7.64
C SER A 448 -33.73 -20.38 -7.13
N VAL A 449 -33.33 -20.58 -5.87
CA VAL A 449 -33.60 -21.71 -4.94
C VAL A 449 -32.58 -22.88 -4.96
N ASP A 450 -32.28 -23.34 -3.74
CA ASP A 450 -31.07 -23.98 -3.23
C ASP A 450 -30.97 -25.50 -3.51
N HIS A 451 -30.45 -25.89 -4.69
CA HIS A 451 -30.13 -27.30 -5.06
C HIS A 451 -28.62 -27.53 -5.27
N ARG A 452 -27.74 -26.87 -4.50
CA ARG A 452 -26.29 -27.03 -4.69
C ARG A 452 -25.78 -28.26 -3.96
N ALA A 453 -25.01 -29.12 -4.65
CA ALA A 453 -24.33 -30.25 -4.04
C ALA A 453 -23.31 -29.76 -2.99
N CYS A 454 -23.18 -30.49 -1.87
CA CYS A 454 -22.37 -30.06 -0.73
C CYS A 454 -21.31 -31.09 -0.34
N GLY A 455 -20.16 -30.57 0.09
CA GLY A 455 -19.13 -31.32 0.82
C GLY A 455 -18.92 -30.69 2.19
N HIS A 456 -18.85 -31.53 3.22
CA HIS A 456 -18.63 -31.08 4.58
C HIS A 456 -17.14 -30.81 4.82
N GLY A 457 -16.83 -29.76 5.58
CA GLY A 457 -15.49 -29.57 6.13
C GLY A 457 -15.30 -30.50 7.32
N LYS A 458 -14.14 -30.41 7.98
CA LYS A 458 -13.89 -31.21 9.19
C LYS A 458 -13.17 -30.45 10.27
N ILE A 459 -13.35 -30.96 11.48
CA ILE A 459 -12.51 -30.69 12.64
C ILE A 459 -12.09 -32.03 13.25
N ILE A 460 -10.88 -32.08 13.79
CA ILE A 460 -10.40 -33.23 14.56
C ILE A 460 -10.37 -32.81 16.03
N LEU A 461 -11.27 -33.38 16.82
CA LEU A 461 -11.36 -33.09 18.24
C LEU A 461 -10.20 -33.72 18.99
N LEU A 462 -9.81 -34.95 18.64
CA LEU A 462 -8.70 -35.67 19.27
C LEU A 462 -8.07 -36.65 18.25
N GLY A 463 -6.77 -36.90 18.35
CA GLY A 463 -6.09 -37.95 17.57
C GLY A 463 -5.42 -37.49 16.27
N GLU A 464 -5.36 -36.19 15.99
CA GLU A 464 -4.61 -35.68 14.85
C GLU A 464 -3.11 -35.98 14.97
N HIS A 465 -2.43 -36.06 13.82
CA HIS A 465 -1.08 -36.57 13.63
C HIS A 465 -0.87 -38.05 14.02
N ALA A 466 -1.39 -38.50 15.16
CA ALA A 466 -1.27 -39.89 15.62
C ALA A 466 -2.03 -40.88 14.72
N VAL A 467 -3.17 -40.47 14.14
CA VAL A 467 -3.96 -41.29 13.21
C VAL A 467 -3.18 -41.81 12.00
N VAL A 468 -2.17 -41.07 11.54
CA VAL A 468 -1.31 -41.48 10.42
C VAL A 468 -0.45 -42.70 10.80
N TYR A 469 -0.16 -42.87 12.09
CA TYR A 469 0.64 -43.93 12.71
C TYR A 469 -0.21 -45.05 13.32
N GLY A 470 -1.51 -45.11 12.97
CA GLY A 470 -2.39 -46.20 13.37
C GLY A 470 -3.15 -45.98 14.69
N SER A 471 -3.10 -44.78 15.27
CA SER A 471 -3.97 -44.40 16.40
C SER A 471 -5.39 -44.04 15.92
N HIS A 472 -6.31 -43.95 16.87
CA HIS A 472 -7.66 -43.45 16.67
C HIS A 472 -7.67 -41.93 16.55
N ALA A 473 -8.68 -41.41 15.83
CA ALA A 473 -9.02 -40.00 15.80
C ALA A 473 -10.54 -39.80 15.87
N VAL A 474 -10.97 -38.80 16.63
CA VAL A 474 -12.36 -38.33 16.66
C VAL A 474 -12.46 -37.12 15.76
N ALA A 475 -13.24 -37.24 14.70
CA ALA A 475 -13.50 -36.16 13.76
C ALA A 475 -14.99 -35.87 13.63
N ALA A 476 -15.30 -34.61 13.36
CA ALA A 476 -16.67 -34.14 13.20
C ALA A 476 -16.78 -33.20 11.99
N PRO A 477 -17.95 -33.18 11.34
CA PRO A 477 -18.18 -32.36 10.15
C PRO A 477 -18.35 -30.89 10.51
N VAL A 478 -17.86 -30.01 9.63
CA VAL A 478 -18.25 -28.59 9.60
C VAL A 478 -19.26 -28.42 8.46
N PRO A 479 -20.54 -28.12 8.75
CA PRO A 479 -21.57 -28.01 7.73
C PRO A 479 -21.24 -26.95 6.66
N LEU A 480 -21.68 -27.20 5.42
CA LEU A 480 -21.69 -26.23 4.32
C LEU A 480 -20.31 -25.66 3.92
N ALA A 481 -19.22 -26.41 4.11
CA ALA A 481 -17.88 -25.91 3.81
C ALA A 481 -17.65 -25.59 2.33
N VAL A 482 -18.13 -26.45 1.43
CA VAL A 482 -18.04 -26.24 -0.02
C VAL A 482 -19.36 -26.64 -0.69
N ARG A 483 -19.84 -25.79 -1.60
CA ARG A 483 -20.96 -26.09 -2.49
C ARG A 483 -20.48 -26.11 -3.94
N ALA A 484 -21.04 -26.99 -4.77
CA ALA A 484 -20.72 -27.04 -6.19
C ALA A 484 -21.98 -27.23 -7.04
N VAL A 485 -21.93 -26.72 -8.27
CA VAL A 485 -22.97 -26.90 -9.30
C VAL A 485 -22.30 -27.21 -10.62
N ALA A 486 -22.78 -28.22 -11.33
CA ALA A 486 -22.37 -28.55 -12.69
C ALA A 486 -23.46 -28.14 -13.69
N GLN A 487 -23.07 -27.62 -14.84
CA GLN A 487 -23.96 -27.22 -15.93
C GLN A 487 -23.32 -27.54 -17.28
N ASP A 488 -24.11 -27.90 -18.30
CA ASP A 488 -23.58 -28.12 -19.65
C ASP A 488 -23.20 -26.79 -20.32
N THR A 489 -22.15 -26.81 -21.14
CA THR A 489 -21.69 -25.63 -21.89
C THR A 489 -21.38 -25.97 -23.35
N LYS A 490 -21.18 -24.92 -24.15
CA LYS A 490 -20.70 -25.03 -25.54
C LYS A 490 -19.21 -24.73 -25.70
N SER A 491 -18.45 -24.62 -24.60
CA SER A 491 -17.06 -24.14 -24.60
C SER A 491 -16.03 -25.16 -25.10
N GLY A 492 -16.43 -26.43 -25.32
CA GLY A 492 -15.56 -27.48 -25.85
C GLY A 492 -14.61 -28.07 -24.80
N GLY A 493 -14.95 -28.04 -23.52
CA GLY A 493 -14.16 -28.64 -22.43
C GLY A 493 -14.80 -28.46 -21.05
N VAL A 494 -14.07 -28.85 -20.00
CA VAL A 494 -14.49 -28.69 -18.61
C VAL A 494 -13.89 -27.39 -18.05
N ASP A 495 -14.74 -26.40 -17.81
CA ASP A 495 -14.37 -25.12 -17.21
C ASP A 495 -14.77 -25.14 -15.73
N MET A 496 -13.85 -24.79 -14.84
CA MET A 496 -14.09 -24.72 -13.40
C MET A 496 -13.90 -23.29 -12.90
N PHE A 497 -14.89 -22.79 -12.19
CA PHE A 497 -14.93 -21.42 -11.71
C PHE A 497 -15.09 -21.38 -10.19
N ILE A 498 -14.17 -20.71 -9.50
CA ILE A 498 -14.21 -20.49 -8.05
C ILE A 498 -14.21 -18.98 -7.77
N PRO A 499 -15.39 -18.31 -7.81
CA PRO A 499 -15.47 -16.86 -7.79
C PRO A 499 -14.79 -16.22 -6.58
N ARG A 500 -14.94 -16.81 -5.38
CA ARG A 500 -14.36 -16.27 -4.13
C ARG A 500 -12.83 -16.29 -4.11
N TRP A 501 -12.20 -17.13 -4.93
CA TRP A 501 -10.74 -17.22 -5.02
C TRP A 501 -10.18 -16.53 -6.27
N GLY A 502 -11.03 -15.97 -7.14
CA GLY A 502 -10.59 -15.34 -8.40
C GLY A 502 -9.97 -16.33 -9.38
N VAL A 503 -10.40 -17.60 -9.32
CA VAL A 503 -9.79 -18.71 -10.05
C VAL A 503 -10.73 -19.20 -11.15
N GLU A 504 -10.25 -19.16 -12.39
CA GLU A 504 -10.87 -19.81 -13.55
C GLU A 504 -9.86 -20.79 -14.17
N TYR A 505 -10.22 -22.08 -14.18
CA TYR A 505 -9.38 -23.14 -14.74
C TYR A 505 -10.12 -23.88 -15.84
N ARG A 506 -9.44 -24.09 -16.96
CA ARG A 506 -9.87 -25.06 -17.95
C ARG A 506 -9.08 -26.36 -17.74
N LEU A 507 -9.78 -27.47 -17.52
CA LEU A 507 -9.13 -28.76 -17.32
C LEU A 507 -8.44 -29.20 -18.61
N HIS A 508 -7.13 -29.45 -18.55
CA HIS A 508 -6.38 -29.93 -19.71
C HIS A 508 -6.80 -31.37 -20.06
N ARG A 509 -7.06 -31.64 -21.34
CA ARG A 509 -7.52 -32.97 -21.81
C ARG A 509 -6.47 -34.06 -21.61
N ASP A 510 -5.20 -33.71 -21.75
CA ASP A 510 -4.07 -34.60 -21.48
C ASP A 510 -3.66 -34.58 -19.98
N PRO A 511 -3.75 -35.71 -19.26
CA PRO A 511 -3.34 -35.82 -17.86
C PRO A 511 -1.89 -35.41 -17.57
N ALA A 512 -0.97 -35.56 -18.53
CA ALA A 512 0.45 -35.24 -18.34
C ALA A 512 0.72 -33.73 -18.16
N HIS A 513 -0.15 -32.90 -18.74
CA HIS A 513 -0.04 -31.44 -18.73
C HIS A 513 -0.84 -30.76 -17.60
N ARG A 514 -1.53 -31.55 -16.76
CA ARG A 514 -2.27 -31.03 -15.61
C ARG A 514 -1.31 -30.66 -14.47
N ASP A 515 -1.49 -29.49 -13.86
CA ASP A 515 -0.81 -29.12 -12.61
C ASP A 515 -1.30 -29.96 -11.41
N SER A 516 -0.69 -29.83 -10.24
CA SER A 516 -1.05 -30.66 -9.06
C SER A 516 -2.53 -30.57 -8.66
N PHE A 517 -3.13 -29.39 -8.82
CA PHE A 517 -4.54 -29.14 -8.51
C PHE A 517 -5.45 -29.75 -9.58
N GLN A 518 -5.14 -29.55 -10.87
CA GLN A 518 -5.83 -30.16 -12.00
C GLN A 518 -5.69 -31.68 -12.05
N ARG A 519 -4.58 -32.26 -11.56
CA ARG A 519 -4.42 -33.72 -11.45
C ARG A 519 -5.40 -34.30 -10.43
N SER A 520 -5.53 -33.67 -9.26
CA SER A 520 -6.40 -34.16 -8.20
C SER A 520 -7.88 -34.22 -8.62
N LEU A 521 -8.38 -33.15 -9.26
CA LEU A 521 -9.77 -33.10 -9.74
C LEU A 521 -9.95 -33.80 -11.09
N GLY A 522 -8.91 -33.82 -11.93
CA GLY A 522 -8.93 -34.49 -13.24
C GLY A 522 -9.24 -35.98 -13.16
N ILE A 523 -8.82 -36.64 -12.09
CA ILE A 523 -9.11 -38.06 -11.81
C ILE A 523 -10.62 -38.30 -11.72
N ILE A 524 -11.37 -37.37 -11.12
CA ILE A 524 -12.84 -37.49 -11.01
C ILE A 524 -13.45 -37.59 -12.41
N PHE A 525 -13.00 -36.76 -13.35
CA PHE A 525 -13.52 -36.78 -14.72
C PHE A 525 -13.09 -38.01 -15.50
N ASP A 526 -11.84 -38.45 -15.33
CA ASP A 526 -11.32 -39.61 -16.03
C ASP A 526 -12.03 -40.90 -15.55
N GLU A 527 -12.27 -41.04 -14.25
CA GLU A 527 -12.92 -42.22 -13.67
C GLU A 527 -14.42 -42.27 -13.88
N LEU A 528 -15.08 -41.10 -13.91
CA LEU A 528 -16.49 -40.99 -14.29
C LEU A 528 -16.70 -40.98 -15.81
N GLN A 529 -15.62 -41.04 -16.61
CA GLN A 529 -15.65 -41.01 -18.09
C GLN A 529 -16.32 -39.74 -18.66
N LEU A 530 -16.10 -38.60 -18.03
CA LEU A 530 -16.70 -37.31 -18.37
C LEU A 530 -15.74 -36.34 -19.09
N THR A 531 -14.49 -36.75 -19.37
CA THR A 531 -13.42 -35.87 -19.91
C THR A 531 -13.73 -35.27 -21.28
N ASP A 532 -14.56 -35.93 -22.10
CA ASP A 532 -14.96 -35.44 -23.44
C ASP A 532 -16.22 -34.56 -23.44
N ARG A 533 -16.85 -34.36 -22.28
CA ARG A 533 -18.04 -33.52 -22.14
C ARG A 533 -17.66 -32.04 -22.00
N SER A 534 -18.55 -31.17 -22.46
CA SER A 534 -18.41 -29.72 -22.28
C SER A 534 -19.30 -29.25 -21.15
N MET A 535 -18.71 -28.82 -20.04
CA MET A 535 -19.44 -28.42 -18.84
C MET A 535 -18.71 -27.33 -18.06
N ARG A 536 -19.48 -26.58 -17.28
CA ARG A 536 -19.00 -25.60 -16.31
C ARG A 536 -19.31 -26.09 -14.91
N ILE A 537 -18.32 -26.02 -14.03
CA ILE A 537 -18.48 -26.34 -12.62
C ILE A 537 -18.19 -25.09 -11.81
N GLU A 538 -19.19 -24.61 -11.08
CA GLU A 538 -19.04 -23.48 -10.19
C GLU A 538 -18.92 -23.97 -8.75
N VAL A 539 -17.82 -23.61 -8.08
CA VAL A 539 -17.53 -24.00 -6.70
C VAL A 539 -17.60 -22.78 -5.79
N PHE A 540 -18.38 -22.90 -4.72
CA PHE A 540 -18.61 -21.86 -3.72
C PHE A 540 -18.05 -22.32 -2.36
N PRO A 541 -16.79 -21.99 -2.04
CA PRO A 541 -16.19 -22.30 -0.75
C PRO A 541 -16.66 -21.30 0.31
N ASN A 542 -17.28 -21.81 1.37
CA ASN A 542 -17.64 -21.00 2.54
C ASN A 542 -16.51 -20.95 3.58
N VAL A 543 -15.55 -21.88 3.50
CA VAL A 543 -14.32 -21.90 4.31
C VAL A 543 -13.13 -21.26 3.57
N PRO A 544 -12.24 -20.52 4.25
CA PRO A 544 -11.02 -19.99 3.64
C PRO A 544 -10.06 -21.10 3.19
N ARG A 545 -9.21 -20.80 2.20
CA ARG A 545 -8.25 -21.76 1.61
C ARG A 545 -7.18 -22.15 2.64
N ALA A 546 -6.75 -23.43 2.63
CA ALA A 546 -5.58 -23.93 3.35
C ALA A 546 -5.56 -23.75 4.89
N MET A 547 -6.73 -23.76 5.55
CA MET A 547 -6.85 -23.53 7.01
C MET A 547 -6.94 -24.81 7.87
N GLY A 548 -6.59 -25.98 7.34
CA GLY A 548 -6.68 -27.25 8.09
C GLY A 548 -8.09 -27.85 8.22
N LEU A 549 -9.13 -27.17 7.72
CA LEU A 549 -10.55 -27.59 7.82
C LEU A 549 -11.05 -28.51 6.68
N GLY A 550 -10.15 -28.98 5.80
CA GLY A 550 -10.46 -30.05 4.82
C GLY A 550 -11.12 -29.57 3.55
N GLY A 551 -10.81 -28.34 3.15
CA GLY A 551 -11.34 -27.76 1.92
C GLY A 551 -11.08 -28.59 0.66
N SER A 552 -9.95 -29.32 0.58
CA SER A 552 -9.62 -30.18 -0.58
C SER A 552 -10.59 -31.36 -0.70
N ALA A 553 -10.68 -32.19 0.33
CA ALA A 553 -11.62 -33.30 0.39
C ALA A 553 -13.08 -32.85 0.27
N ALA A 554 -13.47 -31.76 0.94
CA ALA A 554 -14.81 -31.18 0.85
C ALA A 554 -15.14 -30.74 -0.58
N MET A 555 -14.18 -30.14 -1.29
CA MET A 555 -14.35 -29.73 -2.67
C MET A 555 -14.47 -30.93 -3.61
N ALA A 556 -13.64 -31.96 -3.45
CA ALA A 556 -13.75 -33.19 -4.24
C ALA A 556 -15.13 -33.83 -4.08
N VAL A 557 -15.62 -33.98 -2.84
CA VAL A 557 -16.97 -34.54 -2.56
C VAL A 557 -18.07 -33.66 -3.16
N ALA A 558 -17.98 -32.33 -3.02
CA ALA A 558 -18.97 -31.42 -3.60
C ALA A 558 -19.04 -31.53 -5.12
N VAL A 559 -17.88 -31.62 -5.79
CA VAL A 559 -17.78 -31.77 -7.24
C VAL A 559 -18.32 -33.14 -7.68
N ILE A 560 -17.94 -34.24 -7.03
CA ILE A 560 -18.45 -35.58 -7.35
C ILE A 560 -19.97 -35.62 -7.22
N ARG A 561 -20.53 -35.06 -6.15
CA ARG A 561 -21.99 -34.98 -5.94
C ARG A 561 -22.67 -34.08 -6.97
N ALA A 562 -22.05 -32.97 -7.37
CA ALA A 562 -22.60 -32.10 -8.41
C ALA A 562 -22.66 -32.84 -9.77
N LEU A 563 -21.63 -33.62 -10.09
CA LEU A 563 -21.58 -34.44 -11.31
C LEU A 563 -22.59 -35.59 -11.26
N ASP A 564 -22.71 -36.28 -10.12
CA ASP A 564 -23.70 -37.34 -9.92
C ASP A 564 -25.13 -36.79 -10.08
N GLN A 565 -25.44 -35.63 -9.49
CA GLN A 565 -26.75 -34.98 -9.62
C GLN A 565 -27.05 -34.54 -11.05
N HIS A 566 -26.06 -33.97 -11.75
CA HIS A 566 -26.24 -33.45 -13.11
C HIS A 566 -26.35 -34.56 -14.15
N TYR A 567 -25.48 -35.57 -14.08
CA TYR A 567 -25.45 -36.69 -15.03
C TYR A 567 -26.27 -37.91 -14.59
N LYS A 568 -26.85 -37.89 -13.39
CA LYS A 568 -27.66 -38.98 -12.80
C LYS A 568 -26.90 -40.33 -12.79
N LEU A 569 -25.67 -40.30 -12.28
CA LEU A 569 -24.77 -41.46 -12.30
C LEU A 569 -25.19 -42.56 -11.31
N GLY A 570 -25.91 -42.19 -10.23
CA GLY A 570 -26.44 -43.13 -9.24
C GLY A 570 -25.40 -43.57 -8.21
N LEU A 571 -24.39 -42.74 -7.94
CA LEU A 571 -23.30 -43.07 -7.02
C LEU A 571 -23.80 -43.11 -5.57
N ASN A 572 -23.38 -44.13 -4.82
CA ASN A 572 -23.60 -44.19 -3.39
C ASN A 572 -22.47 -43.49 -2.60
N ASP A 573 -22.67 -43.23 -1.31
CA ASP A 573 -21.66 -42.54 -0.48
C ASP A 573 -20.34 -43.32 -0.35
N GLU A 574 -20.33 -44.66 -0.45
CA GLU A 574 -19.08 -45.44 -0.44
C GLU A 574 -18.25 -45.18 -1.70
N GLU A 575 -18.89 -45.11 -2.86
CA GLU A 575 -18.27 -44.80 -4.15
C GLU A 575 -17.75 -43.35 -4.18
N ILE A 576 -18.55 -42.39 -3.68
CA ILE A 576 -18.14 -40.99 -3.54
C ILE A 576 -16.92 -40.87 -2.62
N ASN A 577 -16.92 -41.59 -1.49
CA ASN A 577 -15.81 -41.60 -0.55
C ASN A 577 -14.54 -42.19 -1.16
N ALA A 578 -14.64 -43.29 -1.90
CA ALA A 578 -13.50 -43.93 -2.58
C ALA A 578 -12.89 -43.01 -3.65
N LEU A 579 -13.72 -42.31 -4.42
CA LEU A 579 -13.29 -41.31 -5.40
C LEU A 579 -12.57 -40.14 -4.75
N ALA A 580 -13.14 -39.57 -3.68
CA ALA A 580 -12.54 -38.48 -2.93
C ALA A 580 -11.21 -38.88 -2.26
N PHE A 581 -11.11 -40.13 -1.77
CA PHE A 581 -9.86 -40.66 -1.19
C PHE A 581 -8.72 -40.70 -2.22
N ARG A 582 -9.00 -41.15 -3.46
CA ARG A 582 -8.01 -41.16 -4.55
C ARG A 582 -7.51 -39.75 -4.90
N CYS A 583 -8.40 -38.76 -4.89
CA CYS A 583 -8.02 -37.36 -5.10
C CYS A 583 -7.02 -36.88 -4.04
N GLU A 584 -7.27 -37.22 -2.77
CA GLU A 584 -6.40 -36.86 -1.64
C GLU A 584 -5.06 -37.60 -1.67
N GLU A 585 -5.03 -38.88 -2.09
CA GLU A 585 -3.76 -39.62 -2.27
C GLU A 585 -2.86 -38.95 -3.29
N VAL A 586 -3.42 -38.45 -4.40
CA VAL A 586 -2.65 -37.75 -5.45
C VAL A 586 -2.23 -36.35 -5.00
N ALA A 587 -3.06 -35.64 -4.23
CA ALA A 587 -2.74 -34.30 -3.74
C ALA A 587 -1.68 -34.30 -2.61
N HIS A 588 -1.71 -35.29 -1.72
CA HIS A 588 -0.93 -35.25 -0.46
C HIS A 588 -0.03 -36.47 -0.21
N GLY A 589 -0.08 -37.51 -1.05
CA GLY A 589 0.82 -38.68 -1.06
C GLY A 589 0.70 -39.65 0.13
N SER A 590 0.30 -39.17 1.31
CA SER A 590 0.17 -39.94 2.55
C SER A 590 -1.12 -39.59 3.30
N ALA A 591 -2.24 -39.55 2.56
CA ALA A 591 -3.55 -39.27 3.12
C ALA A 591 -3.94 -40.30 4.20
N SER A 592 -4.48 -39.84 5.33
CA SER A 592 -4.95 -40.71 6.42
C SER A 592 -6.30 -41.35 6.10
N GLY A 593 -7.08 -40.75 5.19
CA GLY A 593 -8.43 -41.18 4.81
C GLY A 593 -9.56 -40.58 5.65
N ILE A 594 -9.23 -39.82 6.70
CA ILE A 594 -10.24 -39.23 7.60
C ILE A 594 -10.96 -38.04 6.95
N ASP A 595 -10.25 -37.23 6.17
CA ASP A 595 -10.76 -35.99 5.58
C ASP A 595 -11.91 -36.25 4.58
N ASN A 596 -11.71 -37.17 3.63
CA ASN A 596 -12.73 -37.61 2.68
C ASN A 596 -13.89 -38.32 3.38
N THR A 597 -13.61 -39.17 4.37
CA THR A 597 -14.65 -39.91 5.10
C THR A 597 -15.61 -38.94 5.80
N VAL A 598 -15.10 -37.94 6.52
CA VAL A 598 -15.94 -36.93 7.18
C VAL A 598 -16.66 -36.05 6.16
N ALA A 599 -15.99 -35.66 5.08
CA ALA A 599 -16.56 -34.81 4.03
C ALA A 599 -17.76 -35.48 3.33
N THR A 600 -17.70 -36.80 3.14
CA THR A 600 -18.76 -37.60 2.51
C THR A 600 -19.91 -37.86 3.48
N TYR A 601 -19.64 -38.51 4.61
CA TYR A 601 -20.73 -38.98 5.49
C TYR A 601 -21.37 -37.85 6.31
N GLY A 602 -20.64 -36.76 6.57
CA GLY A 602 -21.20 -35.59 7.26
C GLY A 602 -21.66 -35.89 8.69
N LYS A 603 -21.01 -36.82 9.39
CA LYS A 603 -21.36 -37.24 10.76
C LYS A 603 -20.13 -37.34 11.68
N PRO A 604 -20.28 -37.13 13.01
CA PRO A 604 -19.22 -37.38 13.97
C PRO A 604 -18.81 -38.85 13.97
N LEU A 605 -17.50 -39.13 13.90
CA LEU A 605 -16.99 -40.48 13.76
C LEU A 605 -15.68 -40.69 14.52
N LEU A 606 -15.49 -41.93 14.96
CA LEU A 606 -14.22 -42.48 15.40
C LEU A 606 -13.58 -43.18 14.20
N TYR A 607 -12.40 -42.71 13.81
CA TYR A 607 -11.64 -43.21 12.69
C TYR A 607 -10.34 -43.86 13.16
N LYS A 608 -9.97 -45.00 12.58
CA LYS A 608 -8.63 -45.56 12.69
C LYS A 608 -8.16 -46.00 11.31
N ARG A 609 -6.97 -45.53 10.92
CA ARG A 609 -6.36 -45.94 9.66
C ARG A 609 -6.07 -47.44 9.66
N ALA A 610 -6.23 -48.06 8.50
CA ALA A 610 -5.85 -49.46 8.28
C ALA A 610 -4.34 -49.67 8.51
N GLY A 611 -3.97 -50.80 9.11
CA GLY A 611 -2.57 -51.11 9.47
C GLY A 611 -1.71 -51.57 8.29
N LYS A 612 -2.34 -52.15 7.25
CA LYS A 612 -1.67 -52.60 6.02
C LYS A 612 -2.36 -52.05 4.77
N LYS A 613 -1.57 -51.92 3.69
CA LYS A 613 -2.07 -51.47 2.38
C LYS A 613 -3.05 -52.53 1.84
N GLY A 614 -4.32 -52.16 1.68
CA GLY A 614 -5.40 -53.04 1.21
C GLY A 614 -6.42 -53.46 2.30
N GLU A 615 -6.18 -53.16 3.57
CA GLU A 615 -7.19 -53.30 4.63
C GLU A 615 -8.11 -52.07 4.68
N GLN A 616 -9.38 -52.26 5.05
CA GLN A 616 -10.31 -51.15 5.22
C GLN A 616 -10.07 -50.43 6.57
N PRO A 617 -10.21 -49.09 6.61
CA PRO A 617 -10.12 -48.34 7.86
C PRO A 617 -11.29 -48.68 8.78
N MET A 618 -11.08 -48.56 10.09
CA MET A 618 -12.17 -48.65 11.05
C MET A 618 -12.91 -47.31 11.08
N VAL A 619 -14.20 -47.32 10.78
CA VAL A 619 -15.08 -46.15 10.89
C VAL A 619 -16.24 -46.53 11.79
N ARG A 620 -16.42 -45.81 12.90
CA ARG A 620 -17.55 -45.98 13.81
C ARG A 620 -18.25 -44.65 14.03
N GLU A 621 -19.51 -44.55 13.64
CA GLU A 621 -20.35 -43.38 13.91
C GLU A 621 -20.48 -43.17 15.43
N LEU A 622 -20.31 -41.91 15.86
CA LEU A 622 -20.46 -41.52 17.26
C LEU A 622 -21.83 -40.89 17.47
N HIS A 623 -22.68 -41.59 18.21
CA HIS A 623 -23.99 -41.09 18.63
C HIS A 623 -23.81 -40.22 19.87
N LEU A 624 -24.09 -38.92 19.73
CA LEU A 624 -23.99 -37.95 20.81
C LEU A 624 -25.35 -37.74 21.47
N PRO A 625 -25.46 -37.77 22.81
CA PRO A 625 -26.74 -37.60 23.50
C PRO A 625 -27.29 -36.16 23.34
N LYS A 626 -26.42 -35.18 23.13
CA LYS A 626 -26.73 -33.76 22.94
C LYS A 626 -25.67 -33.13 22.04
N ARG A 627 -26.02 -32.00 21.42
CA ARG A 627 -25.08 -31.20 20.62
C ARG A 627 -23.95 -30.66 21.50
N ILE A 628 -22.73 -30.71 20.97
CA ILE A 628 -21.55 -30.14 21.61
C ILE A 628 -21.25 -28.79 20.96
N PRO A 629 -21.34 -27.69 21.72
CA PRO A 629 -21.07 -26.35 21.21
C PRO A 629 -19.57 -26.05 21.14
N LEU A 630 -19.12 -25.61 19.96
CA LEU A 630 -17.72 -25.34 19.65
C LEU A 630 -17.55 -23.96 19.00
N VAL A 631 -16.33 -23.45 19.07
CA VAL A 631 -15.85 -22.29 18.30
C VAL A 631 -14.62 -22.71 17.50
N ILE A 632 -14.59 -22.38 16.22
CA ILE A 632 -13.41 -22.54 15.36
C ILE A 632 -12.76 -21.18 15.20
N GLY A 633 -11.52 -21.05 15.67
CA GLY A 633 -10.66 -19.87 15.44
C GLY A 633 -9.72 -20.13 14.27
N ILE A 634 -9.53 -19.12 13.40
CA ILE A 634 -8.82 -19.23 12.13
C ILE A 634 -7.71 -18.18 12.10
N SER A 635 -6.45 -18.63 12.07
CA SER A 635 -5.25 -17.79 12.21
C SER A 635 -4.93 -16.90 11.01
N GLY A 636 -5.55 -17.16 9.85
CA GLY A 636 -5.21 -16.50 8.57
C GLY A 636 -3.87 -16.96 7.94
N LYS A 637 -3.05 -17.76 8.64
CA LYS A 637 -1.81 -18.33 8.10
C LYS A 637 -2.07 -19.68 7.45
N GLU A 638 -1.71 -19.81 6.18
CA GLU A 638 -1.81 -21.07 5.43
C GLU A 638 -0.90 -22.14 6.05
N SER A 639 -1.47 -23.28 6.41
CA SER A 639 -0.70 -24.44 6.86
C SER A 639 -0.29 -25.28 5.65
N LEU A 640 1.01 -25.46 5.42
CA LEU A 640 1.51 -26.51 4.52
C LEU A 640 1.53 -27.86 5.26
N THR A 641 0.35 -28.46 5.44
CA THR A 641 0.13 -29.73 6.18
C THR A 641 1.16 -30.81 5.83
N ALA A 642 1.52 -30.95 4.55
CA ALA A 642 2.51 -31.93 4.10
C ALA A 642 3.93 -31.68 4.68
N VAL A 643 4.32 -30.42 4.84
CA VAL A 643 5.62 -30.04 5.43
C VAL A 643 5.63 -30.34 6.93
N THR A 644 4.56 -30.00 7.65
CA THR A 644 4.44 -30.28 9.09
C THR A 644 4.43 -31.78 9.37
N VAL A 645 3.63 -32.56 8.63
CA VAL A 645 3.60 -34.03 8.73
C VAL A 645 4.96 -34.63 8.35
N GLY A 646 5.62 -34.09 7.32
CA GLY A 646 6.98 -34.51 6.93
C GLY A 646 8.01 -34.31 8.04
N LYS A 647 7.97 -33.15 8.73
CA LYS A 647 8.84 -32.87 9.88
C LYS A 647 8.62 -33.86 11.02
N VAL A 648 7.36 -34.15 11.36
CA VAL A 648 7.03 -35.17 12.39
C VAL A 648 7.57 -36.53 11.97
N ARG A 649 7.39 -36.93 10.71
CA ARG A 649 7.90 -38.21 10.19
C ARG A 649 9.43 -38.29 10.29
N THR A 650 10.15 -37.24 9.91
CA THR A 650 11.61 -37.18 10.05
C THR A 650 12.04 -37.27 11.51
N ALA A 651 11.31 -36.63 12.43
CA ALA A 651 11.63 -36.67 13.85
C ALA A 651 11.33 -38.03 14.49
N TRP A 652 10.21 -38.66 14.12
CA TRP A 652 9.88 -40.04 14.49
C TRP A 652 10.94 -41.03 14.00
N GLN A 653 11.39 -40.94 12.75
CA GLN A 653 12.46 -41.79 12.22
C GLN A 653 13.78 -41.67 13.00
N ARG A 654 14.06 -40.51 13.61
CA ARG A 654 15.25 -40.29 14.45
C ARG A 654 15.09 -40.88 15.85
N ASN A 655 13.88 -40.91 16.40
CA ASN A 655 13.61 -41.47 17.72
C ASN A 655 12.21 -42.11 17.80
N PRO A 656 12.04 -43.34 17.26
CA PRO A 656 10.73 -43.96 17.16
C PRO A 656 10.07 -44.19 18.52
N ALA A 657 10.82 -44.73 19.50
CA ALA A 657 10.29 -45.07 20.82
C ALA A 657 9.67 -43.85 21.55
N LEU A 658 10.30 -42.67 21.45
CA LEU A 658 9.78 -41.45 22.08
C LEU A 658 8.47 -41.00 21.43
N TYR A 659 8.43 -40.96 20.10
CA TYR A 659 7.26 -40.50 19.35
C TYR A 659 6.11 -41.52 19.40
N ASP A 660 6.41 -42.82 19.36
CA ASP A 660 5.42 -43.88 19.57
C ASP A 660 4.77 -43.78 20.96
N GLY A 661 5.56 -43.43 21.99
CA GLY A 661 5.01 -43.12 23.32
C GLY A 661 4.03 -41.94 23.31
N ILE A 662 4.33 -40.87 22.58
CA ILE A 662 3.41 -39.72 22.41
C ILE A 662 2.15 -40.16 21.65
N PHE A 663 2.28 -40.93 20.57
CA PHE A 663 1.14 -41.43 19.78
C PHE A 663 0.24 -42.37 20.58
N GLN A 664 0.81 -43.20 21.46
CA GLN A 664 0.05 -44.05 22.39
C GLN A 664 -0.72 -43.24 23.42
N GLN A 665 -0.12 -42.17 23.95
CA GLN A 665 -0.82 -41.26 24.89
C GLN A 665 -1.96 -40.52 24.19
N ILE A 666 -1.74 -40.02 22.97
CA ILE A 666 -2.80 -39.41 22.16
C ILE A 666 -3.93 -40.41 21.88
N ASP A 667 -3.59 -41.68 21.58
CA ASP A 667 -4.57 -42.74 21.33
C ASP A 667 -5.44 -43.04 22.56
N ALA A 668 -4.81 -43.26 23.72
CA ALA A 668 -5.50 -43.52 24.97
C ALA A 668 -6.41 -42.35 25.37
N LEU A 669 -5.94 -41.12 25.17
CA LEU A 669 -6.71 -39.91 25.44
C LEU A 669 -7.88 -39.74 24.45
N THR A 670 -7.69 -40.12 23.19
CA THR A 670 -8.76 -40.11 22.18
C THR A 670 -9.89 -41.05 22.55
N LEU A 671 -9.58 -42.27 23.00
CA LEU A 671 -10.59 -43.23 23.45
C LEU A 671 -11.34 -42.74 24.70
N GLN A 672 -10.65 -42.16 25.67
CA GLN A 672 -11.29 -41.52 26.82
C GLN A 672 -12.18 -40.34 26.42
N GLY A 673 -11.78 -39.59 25.39
CA GLY A 673 -12.59 -38.51 24.83
C GLY A 673 -13.89 -39.01 24.21
N VAL A 674 -13.87 -40.19 23.57
CA VAL A 674 -15.09 -40.84 23.09
C VAL A 674 -16.04 -41.16 24.24
N ASP A 675 -15.54 -41.74 25.32
CA ASP A 675 -16.35 -42.05 26.51
C ASP A 675 -16.95 -40.77 27.12
N ALA A 676 -16.14 -39.70 27.24
CA ALA A 676 -16.60 -38.40 27.73
C ALA A 676 -17.70 -37.79 26.83
N MET A 677 -17.53 -37.86 25.51
CA MET A 677 -18.53 -37.40 24.54
C MET A 677 -19.84 -38.19 24.63
N GLN A 678 -19.77 -39.52 24.81
CA GLN A 678 -20.96 -40.38 24.95
C GLN A 678 -21.71 -40.15 26.26
N GLN A 679 -20.99 -39.82 27.34
CA GLN A 679 -21.55 -39.49 28.66
C GLN A 679 -21.96 -38.02 28.78
N TYR A 680 -21.66 -37.20 27.77
CA TYR A 680 -21.82 -35.74 27.77
C TYR A 680 -21.06 -35.02 28.91
N ASP A 681 -19.90 -35.57 29.28
CA ASP A 681 -18.97 -34.97 30.25
C ASP A 681 -18.05 -33.98 29.54
N LEU A 682 -18.53 -32.74 29.39
CA LEU A 682 -17.84 -31.69 28.65
C LEU A 682 -16.62 -31.13 29.40
N GLU A 683 -16.61 -31.18 30.73
CA GLU A 683 -15.44 -30.77 31.53
C GLU A 683 -14.28 -31.72 31.28
N ARG A 684 -14.54 -33.03 31.39
CA ARG A 684 -13.53 -34.04 31.08
C ARG A 684 -13.08 -33.95 29.62
N LEU A 685 -13.98 -33.73 28.68
CA LEU A 685 -13.61 -33.53 27.27
C LEU A 685 -12.69 -32.32 27.09
N GLY A 686 -12.98 -31.21 27.77
CA GLY A 686 -12.15 -29.99 27.75
C GLY A 686 -10.74 -30.24 28.26
N ASP A 687 -10.60 -30.93 29.40
CA ASP A 687 -9.30 -31.31 29.96
C ASP A 687 -8.49 -32.18 29.00
N LEU A 688 -9.15 -33.19 28.40
CA LEU A 688 -8.51 -34.07 27.42
C LEU A 688 -8.04 -33.26 26.19
N MET A 689 -8.86 -32.32 25.69
CA MET A 689 -8.46 -31.42 24.59
C MET A 689 -7.22 -30.58 24.95
N ASN A 690 -7.13 -30.06 26.18
CA ASN A 690 -6.00 -29.25 26.63
C ASN A 690 -4.71 -30.07 26.74
N ILE A 691 -4.79 -31.29 27.29
CA ILE A 691 -3.65 -32.22 27.37
C ILE A 691 -3.21 -32.63 25.96
N CYS A 692 -4.16 -32.91 25.06
CA CYS A 692 -3.88 -33.22 23.66
C CYS A 692 -3.09 -32.09 22.98
N HIS A 693 -3.48 -30.83 23.20
CA HIS A 693 -2.73 -29.66 22.70
C HIS A 693 -1.27 -29.64 23.16
N GLY A 694 -1.03 -29.96 24.43
CA GLY A 694 0.32 -30.08 24.99
C GLY A 694 1.16 -31.16 24.29
N LEU A 695 0.57 -32.32 24.01
CA LEU A 695 1.23 -33.40 23.26
C LEU A 695 1.54 -33.00 21.82
N LEU A 696 0.65 -32.24 21.17
CA LEU A 696 0.88 -31.72 19.81
C LEU A 696 1.98 -30.65 19.79
N ASN A 697 2.06 -29.83 20.84
CA ASN A 697 3.19 -28.94 21.04
C ASN A 697 4.51 -29.71 21.17
N ALA A 698 4.52 -30.84 21.88
CA ALA A 698 5.70 -31.72 21.95
C ALA A 698 6.10 -32.30 20.58
N LEU A 699 5.13 -32.55 19.70
CA LEU A 699 5.36 -32.92 18.29
C LEU A 699 5.82 -31.75 17.40
N ARG A 700 5.88 -30.52 17.94
CA ARG A 700 6.27 -29.28 17.25
C ARG A 700 5.40 -28.96 16.04
N VAL A 701 4.11 -29.21 16.17
CA VAL A 701 3.12 -28.95 15.10
C VAL A 701 2.29 -27.69 15.33
N SER A 702 2.49 -26.97 16.44
CA SER A 702 1.83 -25.69 16.69
C SER A 702 2.60 -24.48 16.12
N SER A 703 2.00 -23.29 16.16
CA SER A 703 2.61 -22.01 15.81
C SER A 703 2.21 -20.93 16.83
N TRP A 704 2.89 -19.78 16.80
CA TRP A 704 2.57 -18.63 17.65
C TRP A 704 1.07 -18.28 17.60
N GLU A 705 0.50 -18.18 16.41
CA GLU A 705 -0.89 -17.76 16.19
C GLU A 705 -1.89 -18.78 16.73
N VAL A 706 -1.53 -20.08 16.64
CA VAL A 706 -2.32 -21.17 17.20
C VAL A 706 -2.28 -21.13 18.73
N GLU A 707 -1.12 -20.89 19.33
CA GLU A 707 -1.00 -20.75 20.79
C GLU A 707 -1.78 -19.54 21.30
N GLU A 708 -1.67 -18.39 20.62
CA GLU A 708 -2.41 -17.18 20.94
C GLU A 708 -3.92 -17.41 20.87
N LEU A 709 -4.41 -18.03 19.79
CA LEU A 709 -5.83 -18.39 19.65
C LEU A 709 -6.32 -19.34 20.76
N VAL A 710 -5.52 -20.35 21.11
CA VAL A 710 -5.85 -21.29 22.20
C VAL A 710 -5.90 -20.57 23.54
N GLN A 711 -4.96 -19.67 23.81
CA GLN A 711 -4.92 -18.86 25.03
C GLN A 711 -6.15 -17.95 25.12
N ILE A 712 -6.45 -17.18 24.07
CA ILE A 712 -7.62 -16.30 24.00
C ILE A 712 -8.89 -17.10 24.28
N ALA A 713 -9.07 -18.25 23.63
CA ALA A 713 -10.27 -19.06 23.80
C ALA A 713 -10.44 -19.53 25.26
N ARG A 714 -9.36 -20.01 25.90
CA ARG A 714 -9.39 -20.48 27.29
C ARG A 714 -9.65 -19.35 28.28
N GLU A 715 -8.98 -18.20 28.12
CA GLU A 715 -9.17 -17.02 28.98
C GLU A 715 -10.60 -16.46 28.91
N HIS A 716 -11.29 -16.68 27.80
CA HIS A 716 -12.64 -16.18 27.57
C HIS A 716 -13.74 -17.22 27.78
N GLY A 717 -13.40 -18.39 28.34
CA GLY A 717 -14.37 -19.35 28.88
C GLY A 717 -14.50 -20.68 28.13
N ALA A 718 -13.59 -21.00 27.20
CA ALA A 718 -13.53 -22.35 26.63
C ALA A 718 -13.02 -23.35 27.68
N LEU A 719 -13.73 -24.47 27.88
CA LEU A 719 -13.29 -25.56 28.77
C LEU A 719 -12.01 -26.23 28.25
N GLY A 720 -11.89 -26.34 26.92
CA GLY A 720 -10.67 -26.80 26.27
C GLY A 720 -10.53 -26.23 24.89
N ALA A 721 -9.29 -25.96 24.47
CA ALA A 721 -8.99 -25.46 23.14
C ALA A 721 -7.67 -26.06 22.64
N LYS A 722 -7.61 -26.33 21.34
CA LYS A 722 -6.45 -26.95 20.70
C LYS A 722 -6.44 -26.72 19.20
N LEU A 723 -5.29 -26.91 18.57
CA LEU A 723 -5.17 -26.90 17.10
C LEU A 723 -6.05 -27.98 16.45
N THR A 724 -6.50 -27.79 15.21
CA THR A 724 -7.19 -28.83 14.44
C THR A 724 -6.62 -28.90 13.02
N GLY A 725 -6.35 -30.12 12.54
CA GLY A 725 -5.78 -30.37 11.22
C GLY A 725 -4.28 -30.63 11.26
N GLY A 726 -3.55 -30.09 10.27
CA GLY A 726 -2.16 -30.45 9.98
C GLY A 726 -1.06 -29.68 10.74
N GLY A 727 -1.44 -28.63 11.47
CA GLY A 727 -0.49 -27.79 12.23
C GLY A 727 0.40 -26.85 11.39
N GLY A 728 1.17 -26.00 12.07
CA GLY A 728 2.06 -24.99 11.47
C GLY A 728 1.37 -23.71 11.00
N GLY A 729 0.17 -23.43 11.54
CA GLY A 729 -0.79 -22.43 11.09
C GLY A 729 -2.20 -23.05 11.07
N GLY A 730 -3.17 -22.40 10.41
CA GLY A 730 -4.50 -22.96 10.21
C GLY A 730 -5.52 -22.57 11.29
N SER A 731 -6.17 -23.56 11.91
CA SER A 731 -7.33 -23.34 12.78
C SER A 731 -7.20 -24.05 14.14
N ILE A 732 -7.91 -23.51 15.13
CA ILE A 732 -8.15 -24.14 16.43
C ILE A 732 -9.61 -24.57 16.55
N VAL A 733 -9.87 -25.52 17.45
CA VAL A 733 -11.21 -25.85 17.94
C VAL A 733 -11.25 -25.63 19.45
N ALA A 734 -12.27 -24.92 19.91
CA ALA A 734 -12.51 -24.61 21.31
C ALA A 734 -13.89 -25.13 21.75
N LEU A 735 -13.94 -25.79 22.90
CA LEU A 735 -15.14 -26.33 23.54
C LEU A 735 -15.77 -25.26 24.44
N CYS A 736 -16.94 -24.76 24.03
CA CYS A 736 -17.56 -23.58 24.63
C CYS A 736 -19.02 -23.87 25.02
N PRO A 737 -19.29 -24.62 26.11
CA PRO A 737 -20.65 -24.86 26.58
C PRO A 737 -21.38 -23.59 27.00
N GLN A 738 -20.64 -22.56 27.41
CA GLN A 738 -21.13 -21.25 27.79
C GLN A 738 -20.26 -20.19 27.09
N ASN A 739 -20.79 -18.97 26.93
CA ASN A 739 -20.02 -17.81 26.46
C ASN A 739 -19.38 -17.91 25.06
N ARG A 740 -20.00 -18.65 24.12
CA ARG A 740 -19.51 -18.78 22.74
C ARG A 740 -19.29 -17.43 22.04
N GLU A 741 -20.26 -16.54 22.16
CA GLU A 741 -20.22 -15.19 21.59
C GLU A 741 -19.03 -14.39 22.13
N LYS A 742 -18.72 -14.54 23.43
CA LYS A 742 -17.59 -13.88 24.07
C LYS A 742 -16.25 -14.39 23.52
N VAL A 743 -16.12 -15.70 23.35
CA VAL A 743 -14.91 -16.31 22.76
C VAL A 743 -14.76 -15.88 21.29
N VAL A 744 -15.85 -15.84 20.52
CA VAL A 744 -15.85 -15.37 19.12
C VAL A 744 -15.45 -13.90 19.03
N ALA A 745 -16.02 -13.05 19.90
CA ALA A 745 -15.69 -11.64 19.96
C ALA A 745 -14.21 -11.44 20.30
N ALA A 746 -13.70 -12.10 21.34
CA ALA A 746 -12.30 -12.00 21.74
C ALA A 746 -11.32 -12.44 20.63
N ILE A 747 -11.64 -13.52 19.90
CA ILE A 747 -10.83 -13.97 18.76
C ILE A 747 -10.85 -12.92 17.63
N ARG A 748 -12.01 -12.31 17.36
CA ARG A 748 -12.15 -11.26 16.33
C ARG A 748 -11.46 -9.95 16.73
N ASP A 749 -11.54 -9.57 17.99
CA ASP A 749 -10.88 -8.38 18.55
C ASP A 749 -9.35 -8.50 18.48
N ALA A 750 -8.82 -9.73 18.59
CA ALA A 750 -7.42 -10.04 18.36
C ALA A 750 -7.01 -10.09 16.87
N GLY A 751 -7.93 -9.79 15.93
CA GLY A 751 -7.66 -9.72 14.50
C GLY A 751 -7.79 -11.03 13.74
N TYR A 752 -8.30 -12.10 14.38
CA TYR A 752 -8.49 -13.41 13.76
C TYR A 752 -9.94 -13.64 13.30
N GLN A 753 -10.15 -14.68 12.49
CA GLN A 753 -11.51 -15.09 12.10
C GLN A 753 -12.04 -16.15 13.08
N ALA A 754 -13.34 -16.07 13.40
CA ALA A 754 -14.00 -17.05 14.27
C ALA A 754 -15.40 -17.40 13.77
N MET A 755 -15.75 -18.68 13.88
CA MET A 755 -17.09 -19.20 13.59
C MET A 755 -17.60 -20.15 14.66
N GLU A 756 -18.90 -20.13 14.88
CA GLU A 756 -19.60 -21.03 15.78
C GLU A 756 -19.97 -22.32 15.07
N VAL A 757 -19.69 -23.47 15.70
CA VAL A 757 -20.05 -24.80 15.18
C VAL A 757 -20.68 -25.65 16.27
N GLU A 758 -21.70 -26.44 15.93
CA GLU A 758 -22.24 -27.47 16.80
C GLU A 758 -22.08 -28.83 16.14
N ILE A 759 -21.72 -29.84 16.93
CA ILE A 759 -21.59 -31.23 16.47
C ILE A 759 -22.49 -32.15 17.30
N GLY A 760 -23.19 -33.07 16.63
CA GLY A 760 -24.17 -33.96 17.27
C GLY A 760 -25.57 -33.80 16.71
#